data_AF-A0A815MEH1-F1
#
_entry.id   AF-A0A815MEH1-F1
#
_cell.length_a   1.000
_cell.length_b   1.000
_cell.length_c   1.000
_cell.angle_alpha   90.00
_cell.angle_beta   90.00
_cell.angle_gamma   90.00
#
_symmetry.space_group_name_H-M   'P 1'
#
loop_
_entity.id
_entity.type
_entity.pdbx_description
1 polymer ?
#
loop_
_entity_poly.entity_id
_entity_poly.type
_entity_poly.pdbx_seq_one_letter_code
_entity_poly.pdbx_strand_id
1 'polypeptide(L)'
;MSEQLRNDIQKQLGKRPFSAVQFRYAGAKGVVSVDPRLGSGHHLCIRDSMNKFKSEHRCFEVCKISAPRSLYLNRQAILLLSHRRISDAVFLILQQRNHLTLIRALLRNNDARNLLDEKLPYWFLPYGAKTDFVREPFFRQLLIAACLISIGELLRRTRIRVPRNKARNMFGIIDEYNVLKPNEVYIQYTRLNDHEEKEINNKGEKASILHNCEVVITKNPCHHPGDIRTFTAVNYEALKHLKDVVVFSQQGDCPASHQISGSDLDGDEYAVIWHQDLVPLQTPNAIPYNYDSQKAPPELDRPVKRDDINDVVLHIAESDYLGRLSNLHLAYADHYGVDSNERPKEAVFSTIELAGVISQEVDSGKTGQHPVDDNKIMEQKKALGDARPDFMENVNMKSYPSKKILGKLYRSSRRMLRGWNQLLRRHRHLRHLKVRTPVDDEIDDEEEQEQEANADDSQKNIIALDSSLLNTNPSPQAQEISAIASQLFYVYRQEMLEILNLYGLSHESDLWCRKSTNTTGGELEDTAYTQLEQLVVRTRDAFFLRLVSFCPNNRDTCNANTAFENLCPECQEMHNAVAAALYRECYSGQNGSERAPILSLPWLFTTALLQTRQRDLPSTQGLLSVAMAAAINDLVTHHLLQLGGLTVTLHTSNHRQVEASVHWTVCVFVEILHYCLKSKSFTSWPMILGRFICKTAPVQECNAIDEWSLVFDSAEQDDLYAATLISMEWTENDDELMHSYFIQLLEICFDLGQSMTDDNNEYLRMSEEIILLLQRVAIDETPWPKNWT
;
A
#
# COMPACT_ATOMS: atom_id res chain seq x y z
N MET A 1 -8.06 -29.36 13.93
CA MET A 1 -9.35 -29.65 13.24
C MET A 1 -9.11 -30.66 12.13
N SER A 2 -10.08 -31.53 11.85
CA SER A 2 -10.01 -32.48 10.71
C SER A 2 -10.05 -31.76 9.36
N GLU A 3 -9.53 -32.39 8.31
CA GLU A 3 -9.61 -31.89 6.93
C GLU A 3 -11.05 -31.72 6.44
N GLN A 4 -11.96 -32.64 6.81
CA GLN A 4 -13.36 -32.58 6.41
C GLN A 4 -14.05 -31.32 6.97
N LEU A 5 -13.87 -31.02 8.26
CA LEU A 5 -14.35 -29.78 8.86
C LEU A 5 -13.80 -28.54 8.15
N ARG A 6 -12.50 -28.53 7.81
CA ARG A 6 -11.89 -27.41 7.05
C ARG A 6 -12.50 -27.26 5.65
N ASN A 7 -12.73 -28.36 4.93
CA ASN A 7 -13.34 -28.35 3.60
C ASN A 7 -14.77 -27.76 3.63
N ASP A 8 -15.56 -28.10 4.65
CA ASP A 8 -16.92 -27.58 4.80
C ASP A 8 -16.93 -26.09 5.11
N ILE A 9 -16.05 -25.63 6.01
CA ILE A 9 -15.84 -24.20 6.27
C ILE A 9 -15.44 -23.48 4.98
N GLN A 10 -14.49 -24.04 4.23
CA GLN A 10 -14.03 -23.47 2.97
C GLN A 10 -15.17 -23.32 1.96
N LYS A 11 -16.00 -24.36 1.81
CA LYS A 11 -17.16 -24.36 0.92
C LYS A 11 -18.19 -23.31 1.31
N GLN A 12 -18.47 -23.18 2.62
CA GLN A 12 -19.43 -22.21 3.13
C GLN A 12 -18.95 -20.77 2.99
N LEU A 13 -17.65 -20.51 3.17
CA LEU A 13 -17.08 -19.17 3.04
C LEU A 13 -16.77 -18.76 1.59
N GLY A 14 -16.80 -19.70 0.63
CA GLY A 14 -16.38 -19.45 -0.75
C GLY A 14 -14.92 -18.96 -0.85
N LYS A 15 -14.04 -19.47 0.03
CA LYS A 15 -12.63 -19.06 0.10
C LYS A 15 -11.69 -20.16 -0.40
N ARG A 16 -10.42 -19.78 -0.62
CA ARG A 16 -9.34 -20.73 -0.93
C ARG A 16 -9.05 -21.67 0.25
N PRO A 17 -8.33 -22.79 0.02
CA PRO A 17 -7.82 -23.63 1.09
C PRO A 17 -6.99 -22.83 2.11
N PHE A 18 -7.08 -23.23 3.38
CA PHE A 18 -6.36 -22.63 4.49
C PHE A 18 -5.94 -23.71 5.49
N SER A 19 -4.86 -23.46 6.23
CA SER A 19 -4.29 -24.40 7.19
C SER A 19 -4.67 -24.11 8.64
N ALA A 20 -5.10 -22.90 8.96
CA ALA A 20 -5.56 -22.55 10.31
C ALA A 20 -6.74 -21.57 10.30
N VAL A 21 -7.55 -21.62 11.36
CA VAL A 21 -8.67 -20.72 11.58
C VAL A 21 -8.68 -20.22 13.01
N GLN A 22 -8.86 -18.91 13.16
CA GLN A 22 -9.23 -18.29 14.42
C GLN A 22 -10.74 -18.43 14.61
N PHE A 23 -11.16 -18.97 15.75
CA PHE A 23 -12.54 -19.38 15.96
C PHE A 23 -13.12 -18.93 17.31
N ARG A 24 -14.44 -18.95 17.37
CA ARG A 24 -15.23 -19.03 18.61
C ARG A 24 -16.15 -20.23 18.54
N TYR A 25 -16.28 -20.95 19.66
CA TYR A 25 -17.18 -22.10 19.77
C TYR A 25 -17.56 -22.30 21.24
N ALA A 26 -18.85 -22.28 21.57
CA ALA A 26 -19.29 -22.26 22.96
C ALA A 26 -18.60 -21.14 23.77
N GLY A 27 -17.91 -21.49 24.85
CA GLY A 27 -17.06 -20.56 25.61
C GLY A 27 -15.58 -20.66 25.24
N ALA A 28 -15.24 -21.36 24.15
CA ALA A 28 -13.87 -21.52 23.67
C ALA A 28 -13.50 -20.45 22.63
N LYS A 29 -12.26 -19.97 22.71
CA LYS A 29 -11.60 -19.10 21.72
C LYS A 29 -10.20 -19.63 21.46
N GLY A 30 -9.79 -19.62 20.20
CA GLY A 30 -8.37 -19.81 19.88
C GLY A 30 -8.11 -19.86 18.39
N VAL A 31 -6.95 -20.44 18.05
CA VAL A 31 -6.61 -20.87 16.69
C VAL A 31 -6.56 -22.40 16.65
N VAL A 32 -7.16 -22.99 15.62
CA VAL A 32 -6.99 -24.42 15.31
C VAL A 32 -6.40 -24.60 13.92
N SER A 33 -5.40 -25.45 13.81
CA SER A 33 -4.80 -25.88 12.54
C SER A 33 -5.45 -27.17 12.04
N VAL A 34 -5.34 -27.42 10.74
CA VAL A 34 -5.68 -28.71 10.13
C VAL A 34 -4.70 -29.77 10.60
N ASP A 35 -5.20 -30.93 11.04
CA ASP A 35 -4.37 -32.08 11.39
C ASP A 35 -4.90 -33.33 10.65
N PRO A 36 -4.16 -33.84 9.64
CA PRO A 36 -4.53 -35.03 8.89
C PRO A 36 -4.65 -36.31 9.74
N ARG A 37 -4.03 -36.37 10.92
CA ARG A 37 -4.08 -37.54 11.81
C ARG A 37 -5.46 -37.78 12.42
N LEU A 38 -6.34 -36.77 12.39
CA LEU A 38 -7.71 -36.88 12.91
C LEU A 38 -8.64 -37.73 12.03
N GLY A 39 -8.19 -38.13 10.83
CA GLY A 39 -8.93 -39.02 9.95
C GLY A 39 -10.23 -38.42 9.41
N SER A 40 -11.17 -39.30 9.04
CA SER A 40 -12.50 -38.92 8.52
C SER A 40 -13.45 -38.47 9.63
N GLY A 41 -14.36 -37.57 9.30
CA GLY A 41 -15.36 -37.00 10.22
C GLY A 41 -15.05 -35.55 10.59
N HIS A 42 -15.98 -34.93 11.32
CA HIS A 42 -15.88 -33.55 11.79
C HIS A 42 -15.25 -33.50 13.18
N HIS A 43 -13.93 -33.40 13.26
CA HIS A 43 -13.21 -33.35 14.52
C HIS A 43 -12.69 -31.94 14.83
N LEU A 44 -13.00 -31.47 16.03
CA LEU A 44 -12.47 -30.24 16.63
C LEU A 44 -11.84 -30.56 17.98
N CYS A 45 -10.53 -30.34 18.10
CA CYS A 45 -9.80 -30.54 19.35
C CYS A 45 -9.57 -29.17 19.99
N ILE A 46 -10.05 -29.00 21.22
CA ILE A 46 -9.97 -27.75 21.98
C ILE A 46 -9.09 -28.01 23.22
N ARG A 47 -8.16 -27.10 23.50
CA ARG A 47 -7.32 -27.14 24.71
C ARG A 47 -8.02 -26.49 25.88
N ASP A 48 -7.67 -26.88 27.10
CA ASP A 48 -8.22 -26.27 28.32
C ASP A 48 -8.00 -24.75 28.36
N SER A 49 -6.83 -24.27 27.92
CA SER A 49 -6.52 -22.83 27.84
C SER A 49 -7.43 -22.04 26.89
N MET A 50 -8.08 -22.71 25.93
CA MET A 50 -9.02 -22.07 25.00
C MET A 50 -10.39 -21.86 25.64
N ASN A 51 -10.76 -22.65 26.64
CA ASN A 51 -12.05 -22.56 27.33
C ASN A 51 -12.05 -21.39 28.32
N LYS A 52 -12.78 -20.32 27.99
CA LYS A 52 -12.83 -19.09 28.81
C LYS A 52 -14.01 -19.10 29.79
N PHE A 53 -15.12 -19.74 29.43
CA PHE A 53 -16.29 -19.92 30.29
C PHE A 53 -17.12 -21.12 29.84
N LYS A 54 -18.07 -21.57 30.67
CA LYS A 54 -19.01 -22.64 30.30
C LYS A 54 -20.14 -22.08 29.43
N SER A 55 -20.43 -22.73 28.32
CA SER A 55 -21.53 -22.37 27.43
C SER A 55 -22.02 -23.60 26.68
N GLU A 56 -23.32 -23.64 26.37
CA GLU A 56 -23.94 -24.69 25.56
C GLU A 56 -24.09 -24.29 24.09
N HIS A 57 -23.63 -23.09 23.69
CA HIS A 57 -23.74 -22.58 22.32
C HIS A 57 -22.93 -23.45 21.35
N ARG A 58 -23.57 -23.97 20.29
CA ARG A 58 -22.97 -24.96 19.37
C ARG A 58 -22.61 -24.39 18.00
N CYS A 59 -22.71 -23.08 17.78
CA CYS A 59 -22.25 -22.48 16.52
C CYS A 59 -20.71 -22.41 16.51
N PHE A 60 -20.10 -22.85 15.41
CA PHE A 60 -18.68 -22.63 15.15
C PHE A 60 -18.52 -21.37 14.31
N GLU A 61 -17.96 -20.33 14.92
CA GLU A 61 -17.85 -19.02 14.33
C GLU A 61 -16.41 -18.80 13.86
N VAL A 62 -16.24 -18.45 12.58
CA VAL A 62 -14.93 -18.17 12.00
C VAL A 62 -14.66 -16.67 12.09
N CYS A 63 -13.64 -16.29 12.87
CA CYS A 63 -13.19 -14.91 12.93
C CYS A 63 -12.28 -14.58 11.73
N LYS A 64 -11.31 -15.47 11.45
CA LYS A 64 -10.27 -15.21 10.45
C LYS A 64 -9.58 -16.51 10.01
N ILE A 65 -9.24 -16.64 8.73
CA ILE A 65 -8.53 -17.81 8.15
C ILE A 65 -7.08 -17.48 7.79
N SER A 66 -6.16 -18.44 7.90
CA SER A 66 -4.76 -18.27 7.48
C SER A 66 -4.66 -17.89 6.01
N ALA A 67 -3.80 -16.92 5.68
CA ALA A 67 -3.67 -16.36 4.34
C ALA A 67 -2.30 -15.63 4.21
N PRO A 68 -1.75 -15.43 3.00
CA PRO A 68 -0.52 -14.68 2.75
C PRO A 68 -0.77 -13.18 2.95
N ARG A 69 -0.75 -12.74 4.21
CA ARG A 69 -0.98 -11.34 4.58
C ARG A 69 0.30 -10.53 4.48
N SER A 70 0.21 -9.35 3.86
CA SER A 70 1.35 -8.45 3.72
C SER A 70 1.81 -7.95 5.10
N LEU A 71 3.12 -7.80 5.25
CA LEU A 71 3.73 -7.21 6.44
C LEU A 71 4.11 -5.75 6.17
N TYR A 72 3.87 -4.91 7.17
CA TYR A 72 4.37 -3.55 7.24
C TYR A 72 5.17 -3.41 8.54
N LEU A 73 6.37 -2.84 8.44
CA LEU A 73 7.11 -2.39 9.60
C LEU A 73 6.40 -1.16 10.20
N ASN A 74 6.51 -1.02 11.52
CA ASN A 74 6.10 0.16 12.26
C ASN A 74 7.30 0.76 13.00
N ARG A 75 7.09 1.91 13.65
CA ARG A 75 8.14 2.63 14.38
C ARG A 75 8.86 1.76 15.41
N GLN A 76 8.11 0.97 16.16
CA GLN A 76 8.63 0.11 17.22
C GLN A 76 9.52 -1.00 16.68
N ALA A 77 9.04 -1.76 15.69
CA ALA A 77 9.81 -2.83 15.06
C ALA A 77 11.08 -2.29 14.41
N ILE A 78 11.03 -1.11 13.78
CA ILE A 78 12.20 -0.45 13.19
C ILE A 78 13.22 -0.08 14.27
N LEU A 79 12.79 0.46 15.41
CA LEU A 79 13.69 0.77 16.53
C LEU A 79 14.41 -0.48 17.04
N LEU A 80 13.68 -1.58 17.23
CA LEU A 80 14.27 -2.83 17.72
C LEU A 80 15.21 -3.48 16.69
N LEU A 81 14.85 -3.47 15.40
CA LEU A 81 15.73 -3.94 14.33
C LEU A 81 17.00 -3.07 14.19
N SER A 82 16.86 -1.75 14.29
CA SER A 82 18.00 -0.81 14.28
C SER A 82 18.91 -1.03 15.49
N HIS A 83 18.36 -1.26 16.68
CA HIS A 83 19.11 -1.65 17.87
C HIS A 83 19.88 -2.97 17.65
N ARG A 84 19.29 -3.93 16.92
CA ARG A 84 19.95 -5.17 16.49
C ARG A 84 20.95 -5.00 15.32
N ARG A 85 21.36 -3.76 15.03
CA ARG A 85 22.39 -3.36 14.05
C ARG A 85 21.98 -3.55 12.58
N ILE A 86 20.68 -3.59 12.28
CA ILE A 86 20.24 -3.45 10.89
C ILE A 86 20.56 -2.03 10.41
N SER A 87 21.22 -1.92 9.26
CA SER A 87 21.64 -0.64 8.68
C SER A 87 20.44 0.25 8.35
N ASP A 88 20.57 1.54 8.65
CA ASP A 88 19.62 2.59 8.28
C ASP A 88 19.29 2.58 6.78
N ALA A 89 20.28 2.25 5.93
CA ALA A 89 20.12 2.16 4.48
C ALA A 89 19.03 1.16 4.08
N VAL A 90 18.89 0.05 4.81
CA VAL A 90 17.88 -1.00 4.50
C VAL A 90 16.46 -0.43 4.63
N PHE A 91 16.20 0.30 5.71
CA PHE A 91 14.88 0.90 5.93
C PHE A 91 14.60 2.04 4.94
N LEU A 92 15.59 2.87 4.65
CA LEU A 92 15.46 3.95 3.66
C LEU A 92 15.14 3.40 2.28
N ILE A 93 15.82 2.34 1.84
CA ILE A 93 15.56 1.69 0.55
C ILE A 93 14.17 1.06 0.52
N LEU A 94 13.73 0.42 1.61
CA LEU A 94 12.37 -0.13 1.68
C LEU A 94 11.32 0.99 1.54
N GLN A 95 11.51 2.13 2.22
CA GLN A 95 10.64 3.29 2.08
C GLN A 95 10.68 3.88 0.65
N GLN A 96 11.85 4.03 0.05
CA GLN A 96 11.98 4.53 -1.32
C GLN A 96 11.32 3.60 -2.35
N ARG A 97 11.41 2.28 -2.17
CA ARG A 97 10.66 1.30 -2.98
C ARG A 97 9.15 1.42 -2.78
N ASN A 98 8.69 1.77 -1.57
CA ASN A 98 7.28 2.05 -1.32
C ASN A 98 6.83 3.29 -2.10
N HIS A 99 7.59 4.39 -2.03
CA HIS A 99 7.32 5.61 -2.82
C HIS A 99 7.28 5.30 -4.32
N LEU A 100 8.26 4.56 -4.84
CA LEU A 100 8.29 4.14 -6.24
C LEU A 100 7.08 3.31 -6.65
N THR A 101 6.57 2.45 -5.76
CA THR A 101 5.35 1.67 -6.03
C THR A 101 4.13 2.58 -6.20
N LEU A 102 4.04 3.67 -5.43
CA LEU A 102 2.98 4.66 -5.58
C LEU A 102 3.11 5.42 -6.91
N ILE A 103 4.32 5.79 -7.32
CA ILE A 103 4.54 6.45 -8.61
C ILE A 103 4.21 5.50 -9.78
N ARG A 104 4.61 4.23 -9.70
CA ARG A 104 4.26 3.22 -10.70
C ARG A 104 2.74 3.04 -10.81
N ALA A 105 2.00 3.13 -9.71
CA ALA A 105 0.54 3.05 -9.74
C ALA A 105 -0.11 4.21 -10.52
N LEU A 106 0.56 5.35 -10.67
CA LEU A 106 0.11 6.45 -11.53
C LEU A 106 0.54 6.31 -13.00
N LEU A 107 1.46 5.39 -13.31
CA LEU A 107 2.03 5.23 -14.65
C LEU A 107 1.59 3.92 -15.32
N ARG A 108 1.27 2.88 -14.55
CA ARG A 108 1.00 1.52 -15.05
C ARG A 108 -0.33 1.02 -14.54
N ASN A 109 -1.21 0.65 -15.46
CA ASN A 109 -2.57 0.23 -15.15
C ASN A 109 -2.65 -0.99 -14.21
N ASN A 110 -1.69 -1.92 -14.27
CA ASN A 110 -1.62 -3.06 -13.36
C ASN A 110 -1.25 -2.64 -11.92
N ASP A 111 -0.26 -1.75 -11.79
CA ASP A 111 0.14 -1.21 -10.48
C ASP A 111 -0.97 -0.32 -9.90
N ALA A 112 -1.65 0.43 -10.75
CA ALA A 112 -2.85 1.22 -10.43
C ALA A 112 -3.92 0.33 -9.80
N ARG A 113 -4.28 -0.75 -10.50
CA ARG A 113 -5.24 -1.74 -10.00
C ARG A 113 -4.82 -2.31 -8.66
N ASN A 114 -3.58 -2.74 -8.51
CA ASN A 114 -3.07 -3.32 -7.26
C ASN A 114 -3.20 -2.35 -6.07
N LEU A 115 -2.92 -1.06 -6.27
CA LEU A 115 -3.08 -0.04 -5.24
C LEU A 115 -4.55 0.19 -4.91
N LEU A 116 -5.42 0.30 -5.92
CA LEU A 116 -6.85 0.49 -5.71
C LEU A 116 -7.49 -0.75 -5.04
N ASP A 117 -7.14 -1.98 -5.41
CA ASP A 117 -7.63 -3.21 -4.77
C ASP A 117 -7.26 -3.24 -3.27
N GLU A 118 -6.10 -2.67 -2.92
CA GLU A 118 -5.70 -2.52 -1.51
C GLU A 118 -6.55 -1.48 -0.77
N LYS A 119 -6.77 -0.31 -1.40
CA LYS A 119 -7.37 0.87 -0.76
C LYS A 119 -8.89 0.96 -0.87
N LEU A 120 -9.51 0.29 -1.83
CA LEU A 120 -10.94 0.35 -2.11
C LEU A 120 -11.69 -0.91 -1.62
N PRO A 121 -13.04 -0.88 -1.61
CA PRO A 121 -13.86 -2.07 -1.43
C PRO A 121 -13.60 -3.11 -2.52
N TYR A 122 -13.52 -4.39 -2.14
CA TYR A 122 -13.22 -5.49 -3.08
C TYR A 122 -14.28 -5.64 -4.19
N TRP A 123 -15.50 -5.14 -3.97
CA TRP A 123 -16.63 -5.22 -4.89
C TRP A 123 -16.74 -4.02 -5.84
N PHE A 124 -15.97 -2.95 -5.61
CA PHE A 124 -16.11 -1.72 -6.38
C PHE A 124 -15.42 -1.78 -7.73
N LEU A 125 -14.19 -2.30 -7.76
CA LEU A 125 -13.38 -2.30 -8.97
C LEU A 125 -13.94 -3.28 -10.02
N PRO A 126 -14.02 -2.88 -11.30
CA PRO A 126 -14.52 -3.76 -12.33
C PRO A 126 -13.59 -4.95 -12.56
N TYR A 127 -14.15 -6.16 -12.55
CA TYR A 127 -13.43 -7.39 -12.88
C TYR A 127 -13.64 -7.74 -14.36
N GLY A 128 -12.57 -8.22 -15.01
CA GLY A 128 -12.64 -8.75 -16.39
C GLY A 128 -12.58 -7.73 -17.53
N ALA A 129 -12.70 -6.43 -17.25
CA ALA A 129 -12.67 -5.38 -18.28
C ALA A 129 -11.31 -4.68 -18.45
N LYS A 130 -11.03 -4.20 -19.67
CA LYS A 130 -9.92 -3.28 -19.96
C LYS A 130 -10.30 -1.84 -19.55
N THR A 131 -10.43 -1.61 -18.25
CA THR A 131 -10.54 -0.25 -17.70
C THR A 131 -9.14 0.35 -17.60
N ASP A 132 -8.98 1.59 -18.05
CA ASP A 132 -7.74 2.35 -17.88
C ASP A 132 -7.87 3.20 -16.61
N PHE A 133 -7.33 2.71 -15.50
CA PHE A 133 -7.37 3.40 -14.21
C PHE A 133 -6.49 4.65 -14.18
N VAL A 134 -5.48 4.71 -15.05
CA VAL A 134 -4.46 5.79 -15.05
C VAL A 134 -4.97 7.04 -15.76
N ARG A 135 -5.68 6.85 -16.89
CA ARG A 135 -6.17 7.95 -17.72
C ARG A 135 -7.60 8.37 -17.40
N GLU A 136 -8.40 7.48 -16.83
CA GLU A 136 -9.80 7.79 -16.52
C GLU A 136 -9.89 8.78 -15.33
N PRO A 137 -10.56 9.94 -15.49
CA PRO A 137 -10.49 11.02 -14.50
C PRO A 137 -10.91 10.69 -13.07
N PHE A 138 -11.92 9.84 -12.88
CA PHE A 138 -12.38 9.46 -11.54
C PHE A 138 -11.38 8.49 -10.88
N PHE A 139 -10.94 7.45 -11.59
CA PHE A 139 -9.94 6.52 -11.08
C PHE A 139 -8.59 7.18 -10.87
N ARG A 140 -8.20 8.14 -11.71
CA ARG A 140 -6.98 8.92 -11.52
C ARG A 140 -7.02 9.73 -10.23
N GLN A 141 -8.14 10.39 -9.93
CA GLN A 141 -8.34 11.08 -8.66
C GLN A 141 -8.32 10.11 -7.47
N LEU A 142 -8.93 8.93 -7.60
CA LEU A 142 -8.84 7.87 -6.59
C LEU A 142 -7.40 7.38 -6.39
N LEU A 143 -6.63 7.21 -7.47
CA LEU A 143 -5.23 6.78 -7.40
C LEU A 143 -4.37 7.81 -6.67
N ILE A 144 -4.55 9.10 -6.98
CA ILE A 144 -3.84 10.19 -6.29
C ILE A 144 -4.23 10.20 -4.81
N ALA A 145 -5.52 10.10 -4.48
CA ALA A 145 -5.98 10.01 -3.09
C ALA A 145 -5.39 8.79 -2.36
N ALA A 146 -5.38 7.62 -3.01
CA ALA A 146 -4.78 6.38 -2.49
C ALA A 146 -3.26 6.52 -2.26
N CYS A 147 -2.55 7.20 -3.16
CA CYS A 147 -1.13 7.52 -3.00
C CYS A 147 -0.89 8.45 -1.81
N LEU A 148 -1.65 9.53 -1.71
CA LEU A 148 -1.59 10.50 -0.61
C LEU A 148 -1.86 9.83 0.74
N ILE A 149 -2.89 8.98 0.85
CA ILE A 149 -3.17 8.21 2.06
C ILE A 149 -1.96 7.35 2.43
N SER A 150 -1.36 6.65 1.46
CA SER A 150 -0.19 5.80 1.69
C SER A 150 1.03 6.61 2.15
N ILE A 151 1.25 7.80 1.58
CA ILE A 151 2.31 8.73 2.02
C ILE A 151 2.03 9.23 3.44
N GLY A 152 0.78 9.54 3.76
CA GLY A 152 0.36 9.92 5.11
C GLY A 152 0.62 8.80 6.14
N GLU A 153 0.40 7.54 5.76
CA GLU A 153 0.74 6.37 6.60
C GLU A 153 2.25 6.21 6.80
N LEU A 154 3.05 6.43 5.75
CA LEU A 154 4.52 6.43 5.83
C LEU A 154 5.02 7.56 6.74
N LEU A 155 4.43 8.75 6.64
CA LEU A 155 4.81 9.92 7.44
C LEU A 155 4.44 9.74 8.93
N ARG A 156 3.15 9.51 9.21
CA ARG A 156 2.59 9.55 10.56
C ARG A 156 2.76 8.25 11.34
N ARG A 157 2.88 7.11 10.65
CA ARG A 157 2.98 5.78 11.29
C ARG A 157 4.26 5.03 10.92
N THR A 158 5.05 5.54 9.97
CA THR A 158 6.24 4.84 9.44
C THR A 158 5.88 3.44 8.97
N ARG A 159 4.71 3.33 8.30
CA ARG A 159 4.12 2.06 7.86
C ARG A 159 4.79 1.55 6.58
N ILE A 160 6.01 1.04 6.68
CA ILE A 160 6.82 0.62 5.53
C ILE A 160 6.48 -0.81 5.14
N ARG A 161 5.97 -1.01 3.93
CA ARG A 161 5.71 -2.34 3.38
C ARG A 161 7.01 -3.09 3.09
N VAL A 162 7.07 -4.34 3.56
CA VAL A 162 8.14 -5.29 3.20
C VAL A 162 7.69 -6.12 1.98
N PRO A 163 8.59 -6.49 1.04
CA PRO A 163 8.22 -7.29 -0.12
C PRO A 163 7.42 -8.55 0.24
N ARG A 164 6.32 -8.78 -0.49
CA ARG A 164 5.32 -9.82 -0.18
C ARG A 164 5.95 -11.20 -0.03
N ASN A 165 6.89 -11.58 -0.90
CA ASN A 165 7.54 -12.90 -0.85
C ASN A 165 8.79 -12.95 0.03
N LYS A 166 9.02 -11.94 0.88
CA LYS A 166 10.14 -11.86 1.82
C LYS A 166 9.71 -11.64 3.28
N ALA A 167 8.44 -11.33 3.53
CA ALA A 167 7.88 -11.25 4.88
C ALA A 167 6.34 -11.30 4.88
N ARG A 168 5.74 -11.79 5.97
CA ARG A 168 4.29 -11.91 6.13
C ARG A 168 3.84 -11.70 7.57
N ASN A 169 2.59 -11.29 7.73
CA ASN A 169 1.86 -11.51 8.98
C ASN A 169 1.25 -12.91 8.95
N MET A 170 1.59 -13.76 9.90
CA MET A 170 1.17 -15.16 9.96
C MET A 170 0.54 -15.49 11.32
N PHE A 171 -0.45 -16.38 11.35
CA PHE A 171 -0.89 -16.94 12.64
C PHE A 171 0.24 -17.78 13.24
N GLY A 172 0.42 -17.65 14.55
CA GLY A 172 1.22 -18.61 15.31
C GLY A 172 0.40 -19.85 15.63
N ILE A 173 0.99 -21.02 15.37
CA ILE A 173 0.47 -22.31 15.82
C ILE A 173 1.61 -23.12 16.45
N ILE A 174 1.25 -24.20 17.14
CA ILE A 174 2.21 -25.10 17.78
C ILE A 174 2.43 -26.34 16.92
N ASP A 175 3.64 -26.91 17.01
CA ASP A 175 3.99 -28.19 16.41
C ASP A 175 3.35 -29.37 17.16
N GLU A 176 2.19 -29.81 16.68
CA GLU A 176 1.47 -30.98 17.20
C GLU A 176 2.17 -32.33 16.92
N TYR A 177 3.26 -32.34 16.15
CA TYR A 177 4.04 -33.54 15.80
C TYR A 177 5.30 -33.70 16.65
N ASN A 178 5.70 -32.67 17.39
CA ASN A 178 6.91 -32.65 18.22
C ASN A 178 8.22 -32.91 17.46
N VAL A 179 8.33 -32.39 16.24
CA VAL A 179 9.51 -32.56 15.37
C VAL A 179 10.46 -31.35 15.43
N LEU A 180 9.96 -30.16 15.74
CA LEU A 180 10.76 -28.94 15.87
C LEU A 180 11.52 -28.92 17.19
N LYS A 181 12.81 -28.59 17.14
CA LYS A 181 13.64 -28.36 18.34
C LYS A 181 13.43 -26.94 18.90
N PRO A 182 13.92 -26.64 20.12
CA PRO A 182 13.91 -25.27 20.64
C PRO A 182 14.60 -24.30 19.66
N ASN A 183 13.99 -23.12 19.46
CA ASN A 183 14.41 -22.09 18.49
C ASN A 183 14.31 -22.46 16.98
N GLU A 184 13.77 -23.64 16.64
CA GLU A 184 13.38 -23.96 15.28
C GLU A 184 11.91 -23.56 15.02
N VAL A 185 11.64 -23.10 13.79
CA VAL A 185 10.29 -22.83 13.30
C VAL A 185 10.07 -23.49 11.94
N TYR A 186 8.82 -23.86 11.65
CA TYR A 186 8.43 -24.28 10.30
C TYR A 186 7.58 -23.20 9.64
N ILE A 187 7.95 -22.82 8.42
CA ILE A 187 7.26 -21.80 7.63
C ILE A 187 7.18 -22.27 6.17
N GLN A 188 5.94 -22.46 5.70
CA GLN A 188 5.62 -22.60 4.29
C GLN A 188 4.64 -21.50 3.90
N TYR A 189 4.97 -20.74 2.87
CA TYR A 189 4.19 -19.57 2.44
C TYR A 189 3.72 -19.71 1.00
N THR A 190 2.55 -19.15 0.72
CA THR A 190 2.02 -19.03 -0.64
C THR A 190 2.80 -17.95 -1.39
N ARG A 191 3.40 -18.29 -2.55
CA ARG A 191 4.02 -17.29 -3.42
C ARG A 191 2.93 -16.46 -4.08
N LEU A 192 3.07 -15.14 -4.02
CA LEU A 192 2.24 -14.21 -4.78
C LEU A 192 3.06 -13.71 -5.97
N ASN A 193 2.53 -13.82 -7.19
CA ASN A 193 3.18 -13.23 -8.36
C ASN A 193 2.98 -11.70 -8.32
N ASP A 194 4.02 -10.94 -8.69
CA ASP A 194 3.95 -9.47 -8.71
C ASP A 194 3.22 -8.93 -9.96
N HIS A 195 2.95 -9.78 -10.97
CA HIS A 195 2.38 -9.37 -12.27
C HIS A 195 1.16 -10.15 -12.76
N GLU A 196 0.69 -11.18 -12.05
CA GLU A 196 -0.39 -12.04 -12.57
C GLU A 196 -1.32 -12.47 -11.43
N GLU A 197 -2.44 -11.76 -11.28
CA GLU A 197 -3.50 -12.17 -10.36
C GLU A 197 -4.65 -12.95 -11.04
N LYS A 198 -4.51 -13.39 -12.30
CA LYS A 198 -5.67 -13.90 -13.06
C LYS A 198 -5.71 -15.35 -13.51
N GLU A 199 -4.75 -16.21 -13.16
CA GLU A 199 -4.93 -17.67 -13.33
C GLU A 199 -4.44 -18.50 -12.14
N ILE A 200 -4.93 -18.22 -10.93
CA ILE A 200 -4.94 -19.21 -9.84
C ILE A 200 -6.33 -19.88 -9.78
N ASN A 201 -6.91 -20.17 -10.95
CA ASN A 201 -7.98 -21.14 -11.07
C ASN A 201 -7.34 -22.52 -11.20
N ASN A 202 -7.38 -23.31 -10.12
CA ASN A 202 -7.15 -24.75 -10.07
C ASN A 202 -5.78 -25.33 -10.54
N LYS A 203 -4.82 -24.54 -11.02
CA LYS A 203 -3.44 -25.00 -11.23
C LYS A 203 -2.58 -24.65 -10.01
N GLY A 204 -2.51 -25.59 -9.08
CA GLY A 204 -1.64 -25.67 -7.90
C GLY A 204 -0.96 -24.38 -7.43
N GLU A 205 -1.45 -23.80 -6.34
CA GLU A 205 -0.77 -22.71 -5.61
C GLU A 205 0.70 -23.06 -5.40
N LYS A 206 1.61 -22.28 -6.02
CA LYS A 206 3.06 -22.45 -5.81
C LYS A 206 3.40 -21.98 -4.39
N ALA A 207 3.49 -22.92 -3.46
CA ALA A 207 4.00 -22.65 -2.11
C ALA A 207 5.54 -22.75 -2.07
N SER A 208 6.15 -22.13 -1.09
CA SER A 208 7.58 -22.28 -0.80
C SER A 208 7.83 -22.49 0.66
N ILE A 209 8.77 -23.38 0.94
CA ILE A 209 9.19 -23.73 2.28
C ILE A 209 10.49 -22.98 2.56
N LEU A 210 10.55 -22.30 3.70
CA LEU A 210 11.80 -21.76 4.20
C LEU A 210 12.60 -22.89 4.83
N HIS A 211 13.87 -23.01 4.46
CA HIS A 211 14.73 -24.10 4.91
C HIS A 211 16.17 -23.63 5.06
N ASN A 212 16.79 -23.98 6.19
CA ASN A 212 18.17 -23.65 6.55
C ASN A 212 18.46 -22.15 6.41
N CYS A 213 17.53 -21.31 6.84
CA CYS A 213 17.71 -19.87 6.88
C CYS A 213 17.18 -19.28 8.19
N GLU A 214 17.79 -18.16 8.59
CA GLU A 214 17.36 -17.41 9.75
C GLU A 214 16.16 -16.51 9.39
N VAL A 215 15.19 -16.44 10.29
CA VAL A 215 13.99 -15.61 10.18
C VAL A 215 13.82 -14.78 11.44
N VAL A 216 13.36 -13.55 11.27
CA VAL A 216 13.02 -12.66 12.39
C VAL A 216 11.52 -12.72 12.63
N ILE A 217 11.14 -12.88 13.89
CA ILE A 217 9.76 -12.97 14.31
C ILE A 217 9.54 -12.00 15.47
N THR A 218 8.47 -11.23 15.37
CA THR A 218 7.98 -10.39 16.47
C THR A 218 6.45 -10.32 16.45
N LYS A 219 5.86 -9.80 17.52
CA LYS A 219 4.44 -9.49 17.61
C LYS A 219 4.28 -8.00 17.94
N ASN A 220 3.31 -7.35 17.32
CA ASN A 220 2.95 -5.99 17.69
C ASN A 220 1.86 -5.98 18.78
N PRO A 221 1.94 -5.10 19.79
CA PRO A 221 3.04 -4.17 20.06
C PRO A 221 4.33 -4.86 20.53
N CYS A 222 5.48 -4.28 20.19
CA CYS A 222 6.80 -4.69 20.66
C CYS A 222 7.55 -3.46 21.17
N HIS A 223 8.20 -3.56 22.33
CA HIS A 223 8.89 -2.43 22.97
C HIS A 223 10.22 -2.87 23.60
N HIS A 224 10.24 -4.08 24.19
CA HIS A 224 11.42 -4.61 24.83
C HIS A 224 12.39 -5.19 23.77
N PRO A 225 13.72 -5.04 23.91
CA PRO A 225 14.69 -5.64 22.98
C PRO A 225 14.50 -7.15 22.74
N GLY A 226 13.99 -7.86 23.74
CA GLY A 226 13.67 -9.29 23.68
C GLY A 226 12.44 -9.66 22.83
N ASP A 227 11.58 -8.70 22.49
CA ASP A 227 10.34 -8.92 21.71
C ASP A 227 10.59 -9.24 20.23
N ILE A 228 11.81 -9.01 19.72
CA ILE A 228 12.20 -9.36 18.36
C ILE A 228 13.27 -10.44 18.35
N ARG A 229 12.92 -11.61 17.82
CA ARG A 229 13.73 -12.81 17.96
C ARG A 229 14.04 -13.42 16.61
N THR A 230 15.25 -13.94 16.48
CA THR A 230 15.71 -14.71 15.34
C THR A 230 15.53 -16.19 15.62
N PHE A 231 15.01 -16.92 14.65
CA PHE A 231 14.78 -18.37 14.68
C PHE A 231 15.35 -19.02 13.42
N THR A 232 15.68 -20.30 13.50
CA THR A 232 16.08 -21.08 12.32
C THR A 232 14.84 -21.71 11.67
N ALA A 233 14.57 -21.38 10.42
CA ALA A 233 13.51 -22.01 9.64
C ALA A 233 13.97 -23.36 9.08
N VAL A 234 13.23 -24.42 9.41
CA VAL A 234 13.55 -25.81 9.06
C VAL A 234 12.40 -26.46 8.31
N ASN A 235 12.70 -27.51 7.54
CA ASN A 235 11.72 -28.23 6.73
C ASN A 235 11.54 -29.65 7.29
N TYR A 236 10.31 -29.98 7.70
CA TYR A 236 9.92 -31.32 8.12
C TYR A 236 8.73 -31.81 7.29
N GLU A 237 8.79 -33.06 6.83
CA GLU A 237 7.73 -33.68 6.02
C GLU A 237 6.37 -33.63 6.72
N ALA A 238 6.36 -33.89 8.03
CA ALA A 238 5.16 -33.92 8.86
C ALA A 238 4.37 -32.60 8.83
N LEU A 239 5.03 -31.46 8.57
CA LEU A 239 4.43 -30.13 8.66
C LEU A 239 4.04 -29.53 7.29
N LYS A 240 4.31 -30.22 6.16
CA LYS A 240 4.08 -29.69 4.79
C LYS A 240 2.64 -29.31 4.42
N HIS A 241 1.68 -29.83 5.16
CA HIS A 241 0.26 -29.49 5.00
C HIS A 241 -0.10 -28.12 5.60
N LEU A 242 0.78 -27.53 6.40
CA LEU A 242 0.60 -26.23 7.05
C LEU A 242 1.18 -25.12 6.16
N LYS A 243 0.33 -24.16 5.77
CA LYS A 243 0.67 -23.03 4.89
C LYS A 243 0.19 -21.71 5.49
N ASP A 244 0.94 -20.65 5.23
CA ASP A 244 0.63 -19.27 5.64
C ASP A 244 0.40 -19.13 7.16
N VAL A 245 1.18 -19.90 7.92
CA VAL A 245 1.26 -19.94 9.38
C VAL A 245 2.72 -20.07 9.78
N VAL A 246 3.07 -19.63 10.99
CA VAL A 246 4.34 -19.99 11.63
C VAL A 246 4.09 -21.05 12.68
N VAL A 247 4.82 -22.16 12.58
CA VAL A 247 4.74 -23.26 13.54
C VAL A 247 5.91 -23.15 14.51
N PHE A 248 5.59 -22.98 15.79
CA PHE A 248 6.56 -22.96 16.88
C PHE A 248 6.77 -24.35 17.46
N SER A 249 7.98 -24.61 17.93
CA SER A 249 8.27 -25.81 18.73
C SER A 249 7.48 -25.79 20.05
N GLN A 250 7.03 -26.96 20.48
CA GLN A 250 6.55 -27.19 21.84
C GLN A 250 7.65 -27.58 22.83
N GLN A 251 8.90 -27.66 22.37
CA GLN A 251 10.08 -27.96 23.18
C GLN A 251 10.74 -26.69 23.69
N GLY A 252 11.47 -26.80 24.80
CA GLY A 252 12.22 -25.71 25.43
C GLY A 252 11.62 -25.29 26.77
N ASP A 253 12.38 -24.50 27.54
CA ASP A 253 12.01 -24.13 28.92
C ASP A 253 10.88 -23.08 28.97
N CYS A 254 10.78 -22.24 27.93
CA CYS A 254 9.75 -21.20 27.80
C CYS A 254 9.21 -21.19 26.37
N PRO A 255 7.89 -21.21 26.15
CA PRO A 255 7.30 -21.18 24.81
C PRO A 255 7.82 -20.00 23.97
N ALA A 256 8.19 -20.26 22.72
CA ALA A 256 8.72 -19.23 21.81
C ALA A 256 7.75 -18.05 21.62
N SER A 257 6.44 -18.32 21.58
CA SER A 257 5.40 -17.29 21.54
C SER A 257 5.47 -16.37 22.76
N HIS A 258 5.60 -16.93 23.96
CA HIS A 258 5.64 -16.19 25.20
C HIS A 258 6.89 -15.28 25.28
N GLN A 259 8.02 -15.71 24.71
CA GLN A 259 9.24 -14.89 24.61
C GLN A 259 9.07 -13.66 23.69
N ILE A 260 7.99 -13.59 22.90
CA ILE A 260 7.71 -12.53 21.93
C ILE A 260 6.51 -11.71 22.43
N SER A 261 6.78 -10.61 23.14
CA SER A 261 5.74 -9.70 23.66
C SER A 261 4.64 -10.43 24.48
N GLY A 262 5.01 -11.46 25.26
CA GLY A 262 4.08 -12.23 26.09
C GLY A 262 2.96 -12.92 25.30
N SER A 263 3.20 -13.25 24.03
CA SER A 263 2.16 -13.73 23.12
C SER A 263 1.60 -15.11 23.48
N ASP A 264 0.29 -15.26 23.30
CA ASP A 264 -0.39 -16.54 23.31
C ASP A 264 -0.79 -16.98 21.89
N LEU A 265 -1.16 -18.25 21.73
CA LEU A 265 -1.54 -18.82 20.42
C LEU A 265 -3.07 -18.83 20.24
N ASP A 266 -3.79 -17.82 20.76
CA ASP A 266 -5.25 -17.74 20.71
C ASP A 266 -5.81 -16.96 19.51
N GLY A 267 -4.93 -16.38 18.70
CA GLY A 267 -5.27 -15.47 17.61
C GLY A 267 -4.14 -14.54 17.19
N ASP A 268 -3.03 -14.53 17.93
CA ASP A 268 -1.90 -13.63 17.67
C ASP A 268 -1.32 -13.83 16.26
N GLU A 269 -1.05 -12.69 15.62
CA GLU A 269 -0.37 -12.63 14.34
C GLU A 269 1.06 -12.15 14.53
N TYR A 270 1.99 -12.90 13.95
CA TYR A 270 3.41 -12.64 14.03
C TYR A 270 3.89 -12.00 12.74
N ALA A 271 4.68 -10.95 12.89
CA ALA A 271 5.48 -10.40 11.81
C ALA A 271 6.68 -11.32 11.57
N VAL A 272 6.62 -12.12 10.50
CA VAL A 272 7.64 -13.10 10.11
C VAL A 272 8.43 -12.55 8.92
N ILE A 273 9.72 -12.31 9.10
CA ILE A 273 10.60 -11.64 8.13
C ILE A 273 11.75 -12.59 7.78
N TRP A 274 11.87 -12.95 6.51
CA TRP A 274 13.00 -13.70 5.95
C TRP A 274 13.73 -12.90 4.85
N HIS A 275 13.47 -11.59 4.82
CA HIS A 275 14.23 -10.64 4.02
C HIS A 275 15.65 -10.55 4.59
N GLN A 276 16.64 -11.07 3.87
CA GLN A 276 18.02 -11.19 4.38
C GLN A 276 18.58 -9.88 4.95
N ASP A 277 18.35 -8.74 4.30
CA ASP A 277 18.81 -7.43 4.78
C ASP A 277 18.15 -6.96 6.11
N LEU A 278 17.05 -7.59 6.53
CA LEU A 278 16.36 -7.32 7.80
C LEU A 278 16.62 -8.42 8.85
N VAL A 279 17.43 -9.44 8.54
CA VAL A 279 17.79 -10.49 9.48
C VAL A 279 19.11 -10.11 10.18
N PRO A 280 19.10 -9.88 11.50
CA PRO A 280 20.27 -9.43 12.24
C PRO A 280 21.20 -10.63 12.52
N LEU A 281 22.06 -10.95 11.56
CA LEU A 281 23.01 -12.08 11.64
C LEU A 281 24.18 -11.83 12.62
N GLN A 282 24.38 -10.58 13.04
CA GLN A 282 25.55 -10.15 13.82
C GLN A 282 25.26 -9.99 15.32
N THR A 283 23.99 -10.00 15.73
CA THR A 283 23.59 -9.82 17.13
C THR A 283 22.79 -11.03 17.60
N PRO A 284 23.05 -11.57 18.80
CA PRO A 284 22.24 -12.63 19.36
C PRO A 284 20.85 -12.12 19.79
N ASN A 285 19.92 -13.02 20.07
CA ASN A 285 18.65 -12.68 20.71
C ASN A 285 18.89 -12.11 22.11
N ALA A 286 18.22 -11.00 22.44
CA ALA A 286 18.19 -10.49 23.79
C ALA A 286 17.40 -11.43 24.71
N ILE A 287 17.63 -11.29 26.02
CA ILE A 287 16.84 -11.97 27.05
C ILE A 287 15.40 -11.44 26.94
N PRO A 288 14.38 -12.33 26.84
CA PRO A 288 12.99 -11.90 26.81
C PRO A 288 12.61 -11.23 28.12
N TYR A 289 11.63 -10.32 28.08
CA TYR A 289 11.07 -9.77 29.30
C TYR A 289 10.34 -10.87 30.09
N ASN A 290 10.22 -10.72 31.41
CA ASN A 290 9.44 -11.65 32.23
C ASN A 290 7.96 -11.26 32.20
N TYR A 291 7.19 -11.82 31.27
CA TYR A 291 5.78 -11.48 31.10
C TYR A 291 4.86 -12.06 32.18
N ASP A 292 5.34 -13.01 33.00
CA ASP A 292 4.58 -13.62 34.10
C ASP A 292 4.51 -12.74 35.36
N SER A 293 4.98 -11.49 35.31
CA SER A 293 5.04 -10.60 36.47
C SER A 293 3.67 -10.03 36.92
N GLN A 294 2.57 -10.41 36.27
CA GLN A 294 1.25 -9.82 36.50
C GLN A 294 0.46 -10.54 37.61
N LYS A 295 -0.34 -9.79 38.36
CA LYS A 295 -1.24 -10.34 39.38
C LYS A 295 -2.54 -10.82 38.72
N ALA A 296 -3.09 -11.91 39.25
CA ALA A 296 -4.41 -12.38 38.84
C ALA A 296 -5.47 -11.29 39.08
N PRO A 297 -6.52 -11.23 38.22
CA PRO A 297 -7.67 -10.36 38.46
C PRO A 297 -8.30 -10.69 39.82
N PRO A 298 -8.82 -9.69 40.55
CA PRO A 298 -9.53 -9.96 41.79
C PRO A 298 -10.80 -10.77 41.51
N GLU A 299 -10.97 -11.89 42.21
CA GLU A 299 -12.20 -12.68 42.16
C GLU A 299 -13.26 -12.09 43.11
N LEU A 300 -14.50 -12.00 42.63
CA LEU A 300 -15.64 -11.65 43.48
C LEU A 300 -16.13 -12.89 44.22
N ASP A 301 -16.42 -12.75 45.51
CA ASP A 301 -17.02 -13.79 46.37
C ASP A 301 -18.52 -14.04 46.06
N ARG A 302 -19.05 -13.38 45.03
CA ARG A 302 -20.45 -13.38 44.63
C ARG A 302 -20.59 -13.41 43.10
N PRO A 303 -21.76 -13.79 42.56
CA PRO A 303 -22.05 -13.63 41.14
C PRO A 303 -21.92 -12.18 40.67
N VAL A 304 -21.46 -12.03 39.42
CA VAL A 304 -21.34 -10.74 38.72
C VAL A 304 -22.72 -10.10 38.53
N LYS A 305 -22.82 -8.83 38.87
CA LYS A 305 -24.01 -7.97 38.67
C LYS A 305 -23.75 -6.98 37.54
N ARG A 306 -24.82 -6.36 37.04
CA ARG A 306 -24.72 -5.31 36.00
C ARG A 306 -23.86 -4.13 36.45
N ASP A 307 -23.93 -3.75 37.72
CA ASP A 307 -23.14 -2.64 38.26
C ASP A 307 -21.63 -2.94 38.17
N ASP A 308 -21.19 -4.18 38.42
CA ASP A 308 -19.78 -4.57 38.24
C ASP A 308 -19.34 -4.42 36.78
N ILE A 309 -20.22 -4.76 35.83
CA ILE A 309 -19.94 -4.60 34.40
C ILE A 309 -19.82 -3.12 34.05
N ASN A 310 -20.73 -2.28 34.56
CA ASN A 310 -20.70 -0.83 34.35
C ASN A 310 -19.39 -0.24 34.91
N ASP A 311 -19.00 -0.61 36.13
CA ASP A 311 -17.78 -0.13 36.77
C ASP A 311 -16.53 -0.52 35.97
N VAL A 312 -16.45 -1.77 35.49
CA VAL A 312 -15.34 -2.21 34.64
C VAL A 312 -15.29 -1.47 33.32
N VAL A 313 -16.44 -1.27 32.64
CA VAL A 313 -16.50 -0.55 31.37
C VAL A 313 -16.11 0.91 31.56
N LEU A 314 -16.61 1.58 32.60
CA LEU A 314 -16.23 2.96 32.94
C LEU A 314 -14.73 3.05 33.24
N HIS A 315 -14.20 2.12 34.04
CA HIS A 315 -12.78 2.11 34.37
C HIS A 315 -11.89 1.93 33.13
N ILE A 316 -12.24 1.02 32.21
CA ILE A 316 -11.53 0.84 30.94
C ILE A 316 -11.62 2.09 30.08
N ALA A 317 -12.78 2.75 30.03
CA ALA A 317 -12.98 3.96 29.24
C ALA A 317 -12.17 5.16 29.78
N GLU A 318 -12.00 5.25 31.09
CA GLU A 318 -11.21 6.32 31.74
C GLU A 318 -9.70 6.06 31.68
N SER A 319 -9.26 4.81 31.50
CA SER A 319 -7.86 4.40 31.62
C SER A 319 -7.15 4.27 30.27
N ASP A 320 -6.82 5.42 29.64
CA ASP A 320 -6.03 5.47 28.40
C ASP A 320 -4.52 5.68 28.66
N TYR A 321 -3.85 4.68 29.22
CA TYR A 321 -2.41 4.76 29.53
C TYR A 321 -1.51 4.19 28.43
N LEU A 322 -1.95 3.15 27.72
CA LEU A 322 -1.10 2.41 26.78
C LEU A 322 -0.55 3.30 25.65
N GLY A 323 -1.41 4.13 25.04
CA GLY A 323 -1.00 5.05 23.98
C GLY A 323 0.01 6.09 24.45
N ARG A 324 -0.20 6.65 25.64
CA ARG A 324 0.69 7.65 26.27
C ARG A 324 2.05 7.06 26.60
N LEU A 325 2.07 5.87 27.20
CA LEU A 325 3.31 5.16 27.54
C LEU A 325 4.09 4.77 26.29
N SER A 326 3.43 4.25 25.26
CA SER A 326 4.07 3.90 23.98
C SER A 326 4.71 5.11 23.31
N ASN A 327 4.05 6.27 23.32
CA ASN A 327 4.62 7.52 22.81
C ASN A 327 5.82 8.03 23.63
N LEU A 328 5.75 7.92 24.97
CA LEU A 328 6.91 8.22 25.81
C LEU A 328 8.09 7.29 25.48
N HIS A 329 7.84 6.00 25.34
CA HIS A 329 8.88 5.04 24.99
C HIS A 329 9.56 5.37 23.66
N LEU A 330 8.82 5.79 22.63
CA LEU A 330 9.43 6.24 21.37
C LEU A 330 10.42 7.38 21.58
N ALA A 331 10.06 8.37 22.40
CA ALA A 331 10.91 9.53 22.64
C ALA A 331 12.12 9.19 23.53
N TYR A 332 11.94 8.35 24.55
CA TYR A 332 13.03 7.84 25.38
C TYR A 332 13.98 6.93 24.60
N ALA A 333 13.46 6.05 23.76
CA ALA A 333 14.27 5.21 22.88
C ALA A 333 15.07 6.04 21.87
N ASP A 334 14.51 7.17 21.38
CA ASP A 334 15.23 8.09 20.52
C ASP A 334 16.37 8.81 21.26
N HIS A 335 16.14 9.25 22.50
CA HIS A 335 17.15 9.98 23.27
C HIS A 335 18.22 9.08 23.89
N TYR A 336 17.82 8.00 24.57
CA TYR A 336 18.69 7.16 25.41
C TYR A 336 18.99 5.78 24.80
N GLY A 337 18.16 5.29 23.87
CA GLY A 337 18.25 3.92 23.35
C GLY A 337 17.28 2.95 24.02
N VAL A 338 16.88 1.89 23.29
CA VAL A 338 15.81 0.95 23.70
C VAL A 338 16.19 0.02 24.86
N ASP A 339 17.48 -0.30 25.00
CA ASP A 339 18.04 -1.16 26.04
C ASP A 339 18.64 -0.37 27.19
N SER A 340 18.47 0.96 27.19
CA SER A 340 19.07 1.82 28.20
C SER A 340 18.45 1.58 29.56
N ASN A 341 19.30 1.16 30.50
CA ASN A 341 19.05 1.16 31.95
C ASN A 341 19.35 2.53 32.59
N GLU A 342 19.85 3.50 31.80
CA GLU A 342 20.08 4.84 32.31
C GLU A 342 18.72 5.48 32.61
N ARG A 343 18.58 5.95 33.85
CA ARG A 343 17.40 6.68 34.30
C ARG A 343 17.74 8.17 34.37
N PRO A 344 17.17 9.02 33.48
CA PRO A 344 17.38 10.45 33.52
C PRO A 344 16.98 11.02 34.88
N LYS A 345 17.60 12.15 35.25
CA LYS A 345 17.25 12.83 36.51
C LYS A 345 15.76 13.15 36.52
N GLU A 346 15.07 12.81 37.60
CA GLU A 346 13.61 12.99 37.78
C GLU A 346 12.73 12.01 36.97
N ALA A 347 13.29 11.13 36.13
CA ALA A 347 12.51 10.09 35.47
C ALA A 347 12.13 8.99 36.47
N VAL A 348 10.93 8.42 36.31
CA VAL A 348 10.43 7.31 37.11
C VAL A 348 11.03 5.99 36.63
N PHE A 349 11.14 5.84 35.31
CA PHE A 349 11.59 4.63 34.63
C PHE A 349 12.74 4.94 33.67
N SER A 350 13.70 4.03 33.56
CA SER A 350 14.59 3.94 32.40
C SER A 350 13.82 3.46 31.15
N THR A 351 14.43 3.51 29.96
CA THR A 351 13.75 3.09 28.72
C THR A 351 13.32 1.62 28.76
N ILE A 352 14.19 0.73 29.25
CA ILE A 352 13.90 -0.70 29.32
C ILE A 352 12.85 -1.03 30.39
N GLU A 353 12.85 -0.32 31.52
CA GLU A 353 11.79 -0.44 32.54
C GLU A 353 10.45 0.04 31.99
N LEU A 354 10.44 1.14 31.21
CA LEU A 354 9.24 1.65 30.56
C LEU A 354 8.65 0.63 29.57
N ALA A 355 9.48 -0.12 28.83
CA ALA A 355 9.02 -1.22 27.99
C ALA A 355 8.34 -2.33 28.82
N GLY A 356 8.87 -2.67 29.98
CA GLY A 356 8.25 -3.61 30.91
C GLY A 356 6.90 -3.11 31.46
N VAL A 357 6.81 -1.83 31.81
CA VAL A 357 5.55 -1.17 32.23
C VAL A 357 4.50 -1.24 31.13
N ILE A 358 4.88 -0.96 29.87
CA ILE A 358 3.98 -1.06 28.73
C ILE A 358 3.48 -2.50 28.56
N SER A 359 4.36 -3.49 28.72
CA SER A 359 3.96 -4.89 28.63
C SER A 359 2.93 -5.30 29.69
N GLN A 360 3.02 -4.74 30.90
CA GLN A 360 2.02 -4.99 31.95
C GLN A 360 0.71 -4.27 31.65
N GLU A 361 0.78 -3.05 31.09
CA GLU A 361 -0.39 -2.26 30.74
C GLU A 361 -1.23 -2.90 29.61
N VAL A 362 -0.63 -3.68 28.70
CA VAL A 362 -1.38 -4.36 27.63
C VAL A 362 -2.47 -5.31 28.17
N ASP A 363 -2.26 -5.92 29.33
CA ASP A 363 -3.24 -6.81 29.96
C ASP A 363 -4.06 -6.11 31.06
N SER A 364 -3.93 -4.79 31.24
CA SER A 364 -4.71 -4.04 32.22
C SER A 364 -6.22 -4.19 31.97
N GLY A 365 -6.65 -4.20 30.71
CA GLY A 365 -8.04 -4.45 30.33
C GLY A 365 -8.58 -5.84 30.69
N LYS A 366 -7.70 -6.84 30.90
CA LYS A 366 -8.07 -8.18 31.37
C LYS A 366 -8.00 -8.30 32.90
N THR A 367 -7.02 -7.62 33.51
CA THR A 367 -6.69 -7.77 34.94
C THR A 367 -7.37 -6.73 35.83
N GLY A 368 -7.80 -5.60 35.26
CA GLY A 368 -8.24 -4.41 35.98
C GLY A 368 -7.11 -3.72 36.76
N GLN A 369 -5.85 -4.00 36.43
CA GLN A 369 -4.69 -3.49 37.16
C GLN A 369 -3.76 -2.71 36.24
N HIS A 370 -3.57 -1.44 36.57
CA HIS A 370 -2.61 -0.56 35.90
C HIS A 370 -1.29 -0.53 36.69
N PRO A 371 -0.12 -0.72 36.05
CA PRO A 371 1.19 -0.68 36.70
C PRO A 371 1.63 0.74 37.06
N VAL A 372 0.97 1.76 36.52
CA VAL A 372 1.24 3.19 36.69
C VAL A 372 -0.04 4.00 36.82
N ASP A 373 0.12 5.23 37.29
CA ASP A 373 -0.94 6.23 37.37
C ASP A 373 -0.56 7.48 36.55
N ASP A 374 -1.50 8.43 36.47
CA ASP A 374 -1.29 9.68 35.75
C ASP A 374 -0.10 10.50 36.27
N ASN A 375 0.12 10.51 37.59
CA ASN A 375 1.19 11.28 38.20
C ASN A 375 2.56 10.78 37.72
N LYS A 376 2.78 9.47 37.73
CA LYS A 376 4.02 8.87 37.23
C LYS A 376 4.23 9.10 35.74
N ILE A 377 3.15 9.07 34.93
CA ILE A 377 3.24 9.39 33.50
C ILE A 377 3.63 10.85 33.29
N MET A 378 3.08 11.78 34.08
CA MET A 378 3.43 13.20 34.02
C MET A 378 4.89 13.45 34.45
N GLU A 379 5.34 12.81 35.53
CA GLU A 379 6.75 12.85 35.98
C GLU A 379 7.69 12.34 34.89
N GLN A 380 7.40 11.17 34.31
CA GLN A 380 8.18 10.61 33.20
C GLN A 380 8.21 11.54 31.99
N LYS A 381 7.09 12.19 31.66
CA LYS A 381 7.00 13.16 30.56
C LYS A 381 7.84 14.40 30.82
N LYS A 382 7.83 14.91 32.05
CA LYS A 382 8.56 16.11 32.48
C LYS A 382 10.07 15.89 32.45
N ALA A 383 10.54 14.71 32.87
CA ALA A 383 11.97 14.38 32.88
C ALA A 383 12.62 14.38 31.48
N LEU A 384 11.83 14.20 30.42
CA LEU A 384 12.30 14.27 29.03
C LEU A 384 12.45 15.72 28.51
N GLY A 385 11.97 16.71 29.25
CA GLY A 385 12.00 18.13 28.87
C GLY A 385 10.96 18.54 27.81
N ASP A 386 11.13 19.75 27.26
CA ASP A 386 10.13 20.43 26.42
C ASP A 386 10.26 20.16 24.91
N ALA A 387 11.20 19.29 24.51
CA ALA A 387 11.44 18.97 23.11
C ALA A 387 11.13 17.50 22.78
N ARG A 388 10.63 17.23 21.58
CA ARG A 388 10.37 15.88 21.06
C ARG A 388 11.04 15.64 19.71
N PRO A 389 11.31 14.37 19.33
CA PRO A 389 11.76 14.06 17.99
C PRO A 389 10.80 14.61 16.93
N ASP A 390 11.35 15.13 15.82
CA ASP A 390 10.61 15.69 14.69
C ASP A 390 9.55 14.74 14.11
N PHE A 391 9.82 13.43 14.07
CA PHE A 391 8.86 12.44 13.58
C PHE A 391 7.60 12.25 14.45
N MET A 392 7.54 12.83 15.64
CA MET A 392 6.37 12.77 16.52
C MET A 392 5.34 13.87 16.25
N GLU A 393 5.69 14.92 15.49
CA GLU A 393 4.76 15.98 15.03
C GLU A 393 3.92 16.62 16.15
N ASN A 394 4.52 16.85 17.32
CA ASN A 394 3.81 17.47 18.43
C ASN A 394 3.80 19.00 18.30
N VAL A 395 2.69 19.55 17.83
CA VAL A 395 2.49 21.02 17.61
C VAL A 395 2.70 21.83 18.89
N ASN A 396 2.33 21.28 20.04
CA ASN A 396 2.38 21.98 21.32
C ASN A 396 3.77 21.94 21.98
N MET A 397 4.79 21.40 21.31
CA MET A 397 6.13 21.22 21.86
C MET A 397 7.20 21.57 20.84
N LYS A 398 8.39 21.96 21.32
CA LYS A 398 9.54 22.14 20.43
C LYS A 398 9.90 20.79 19.80
N SER A 399 10.33 20.81 18.53
CA SER A 399 10.85 19.61 17.87
C SER A 399 12.35 19.70 17.65
N TYR A 400 13.04 18.56 17.69
CA TYR A 400 14.44 18.44 17.28
C TYR A 400 14.59 17.41 16.15
N PRO A 401 15.50 17.62 15.19
CA PRO A 401 15.73 16.66 14.12
C PRO A 401 16.42 15.41 14.66
N SER A 402 15.69 14.30 14.78
CA SER A 402 16.30 13.04 15.25
C SER A 402 17.36 12.57 14.25
N LYS A 403 18.53 12.19 14.77
CA LYS A 403 19.63 11.61 13.97
C LYS A 403 19.43 10.11 13.70
N LYS A 404 18.46 9.47 14.37
CA LYS A 404 18.15 8.04 14.20
C LYS A 404 17.26 7.79 12.99
N ILE A 405 17.13 6.53 12.62
CA ILE A 405 16.42 6.11 11.41
C ILE A 405 14.99 6.64 11.30
N LEU A 406 14.23 6.70 12.39
CA LEU A 406 12.85 7.23 12.34
C LEU A 406 12.80 8.70 11.91
N GLY A 407 13.72 9.54 12.37
CA GLY A 407 13.84 10.93 11.93
C GLY A 407 14.20 11.05 10.45
N LYS A 408 15.12 10.20 9.97
CA LYS A 408 15.51 10.15 8.55
C LYS A 408 14.33 9.75 7.65
N LEU A 409 13.60 8.70 8.03
CA LEU A 409 12.41 8.21 7.32
C LEU A 409 11.30 9.27 7.28
N TYR A 410 11.04 9.93 8.42
CA TYR A 410 10.08 11.03 8.51
C TYR A 410 10.42 12.16 7.55
N ARG A 411 11.66 12.67 7.59
CA ARG A 411 12.08 13.78 6.72
C ARG A 411 12.05 13.41 5.23
N SER A 412 12.39 12.16 4.88
CA SER A 412 12.26 11.65 3.51
C SER A 412 10.80 11.61 3.05
N SER A 413 9.89 11.08 3.86
CA SER A 413 8.45 11.09 3.58
C SER A 413 7.87 12.51 3.51
N ARG A 414 8.35 13.43 4.36
CA ARG A 414 7.92 14.84 4.35
C ARG A 414 8.37 15.57 3.10
N ARG A 415 9.61 15.35 2.62
CA ARG A 415 10.07 15.87 1.32
C ARG A 415 9.19 15.39 0.19
N MET A 416 8.86 14.09 0.20
CA MET A 416 7.98 13.49 -0.80
C MET A 416 6.60 14.13 -0.78
N LEU A 417 5.97 14.23 0.39
CA LEU A 417 4.67 14.89 0.55
C LEU A 417 4.67 16.34 0.05
N ARG A 418 5.71 17.12 0.37
CA ARG A 418 5.84 18.50 -0.15
C ARG A 418 5.85 18.55 -1.67
N GLY A 419 6.55 17.61 -2.32
CA GLY A 419 6.53 17.46 -3.77
C GLY A 419 5.11 17.24 -4.31
N TRP A 420 4.33 16.38 -3.64
CA TRP A 420 2.92 16.13 -4.03
C TRP A 420 2.06 17.38 -3.85
N ASN A 421 2.08 17.98 -2.66
CA ASN A 421 1.27 19.16 -2.37
C ASN A 421 1.61 20.31 -3.33
N GLN A 422 2.89 20.55 -3.65
CA GLN A 422 3.29 21.59 -4.60
C GLN A 422 2.72 21.35 -6.01
N LEU A 423 2.69 20.09 -6.47
CA LEU A 423 2.13 19.74 -7.78
C LEU A 423 0.61 19.84 -7.78
N LEU A 424 -0.06 19.31 -6.76
CA LEU A 424 -1.52 19.33 -6.67
C LEU A 424 -2.08 20.76 -6.57
N ARG A 425 -1.35 21.69 -5.92
CA ARG A 425 -1.69 23.14 -5.90
C ARG A 425 -1.79 23.74 -7.31
N ARG A 426 -0.98 23.27 -8.27
CA ARG A 426 -1.00 23.73 -9.67
C ARG A 426 -2.22 23.26 -10.45
N HIS A 427 -2.85 22.16 -10.03
CA HIS A 427 -3.99 21.56 -10.74
C HIS A 427 -5.31 21.86 -10.03
N ARG A 428 -6.08 22.83 -10.54
CA ARG A 428 -7.34 23.30 -9.92
C ARG A 428 -8.28 22.17 -9.51
N HIS A 429 -8.45 21.16 -10.37
CA HIS A 429 -9.36 20.03 -10.12
C HIS A 429 -8.82 19.02 -9.09
N LEU A 430 -7.54 19.09 -8.71
CA LEU A 430 -6.90 18.23 -7.71
C LEU A 430 -6.54 18.95 -6.41
N ARG A 431 -6.73 20.28 -6.31
CA ARG A 431 -6.39 21.08 -5.11
C ARG A 431 -7.05 20.59 -3.83
N HIS A 432 -8.21 19.94 -3.95
CA HIS A 432 -8.92 19.36 -2.82
C HIS A 432 -8.18 18.17 -2.20
N LEU A 433 -7.32 17.50 -2.97
CA LEU A 433 -6.49 16.38 -2.52
C LEU A 433 -5.23 16.95 -1.82
N LYS A 434 -5.20 16.91 -0.49
CA LYS A 434 -3.99 17.22 0.29
C LYS A 434 -3.89 16.36 1.54
N VAL A 435 -2.69 15.88 1.84
CA VAL A 435 -2.40 15.34 3.18
C VAL A 435 -1.92 16.50 4.02
N ARG A 436 -2.74 16.92 4.98
CA ARG A 436 -2.38 17.96 5.94
C ARG A 436 -1.53 17.36 7.05
N THR A 437 -0.39 17.98 7.37
CA THR A 437 0.27 17.76 8.65
C THR A 437 -0.17 18.87 9.60
N PRO A 438 -0.22 18.63 10.92
CA PRO A 438 -0.56 19.67 11.89
C PRO A 438 0.35 20.91 11.81
N VAL A 439 1.54 20.77 11.21
CA VAL A 439 2.50 21.86 10.99
C VAL A 439 2.22 22.63 9.70
N ASP A 440 1.57 22.00 8.71
CA ASP A 440 1.22 22.66 7.44
C ASP A 440 -0.07 23.50 7.59
N ASP A 441 -0.92 23.20 8.58
CA ASP A 441 -2.15 23.97 8.86
C ASP A 441 -1.88 25.44 9.27
N GLU A 442 -0.72 25.76 9.88
CA GLU A 442 -0.38 27.14 10.29
C GLU A 442 0.22 28.00 9.15
N ILE A 443 0.83 27.37 8.13
CA ILE A 443 1.56 28.08 7.05
C ILE A 443 0.67 28.30 5.83
N ASP A 444 -0.23 27.35 5.54
CA ASP A 444 -1.06 27.40 4.33
C ASP A 444 -2.24 28.38 4.42
N ASP A 445 -2.74 28.71 5.62
CA ASP A 445 -3.84 29.67 5.80
C ASP A 445 -3.46 31.10 5.36
N GLU A 446 -2.17 31.46 5.43
CA GLU A 446 -1.64 32.76 4.96
C GLU A 446 -1.34 32.75 3.45
N GLU A 447 -0.77 31.65 2.91
CA GLU A 447 -0.41 31.52 1.49
C GLU A 447 -1.63 31.29 0.56
N GLU A 448 -2.67 30.57 1.01
CA GLU A 448 -3.91 30.35 0.22
C GLU A 448 -4.67 31.68 0.01
N GLN A 449 -4.65 32.58 1.00
CA GLN A 449 -5.30 33.91 0.90
C GLN A 449 -4.61 34.85 -0.10
N GLU A 450 -3.27 34.80 -0.23
CA GLU A 450 -2.52 35.63 -1.17
C GLU A 450 -2.61 35.13 -2.63
N GLN A 451 -2.82 33.84 -2.86
CA GLN A 451 -2.89 33.28 -4.21
C GLN A 451 -4.30 33.30 -4.82
N GLU A 452 -5.37 33.22 -4.02
CA GLU A 452 -6.73 33.49 -4.51
C GLU A 452 -6.88 34.92 -5.06
N ALA A 453 -6.11 35.88 -4.51
CA ALA A 453 -6.06 37.25 -5.01
C ALA A 453 -5.31 37.43 -6.34
N ASN A 454 -4.48 36.46 -6.75
CA ASN A 454 -3.56 36.55 -7.90
C ASN A 454 -3.83 35.52 -9.01
N ALA A 455 -4.91 34.74 -8.93
CA ALA A 455 -5.22 33.71 -9.91
C ALA A 455 -5.74 34.33 -11.23
N ASP A 456 -4.87 34.41 -12.24
CA ASP A 456 -5.23 34.72 -13.63
C ASP A 456 -5.97 33.52 -14.27
N ASP A 457 -7.05 33.79 -15.01
CA ASP A 457 -8.10 32.85 -15.47
C ASP A 457 -7.67 31.95 -16.66
N SER A 458 -6.36 31.75 -16.86
CA SER A 458 -5.80 31.23 -18.11
C SER A 458 -5.47 29.72 -18.11
N GLN A 459 -5.65 28.99 -17.00
CA GLN A 459 -5.46 27.53 -16.95
C GLN A 459 -6.77 26.75 -16.76
N LYS A 460 -7.57 26.68 -17.83
CA LYS A 460 -8.64 25.70 -17.98
C LYS A 460 -8.04 24.35 -18.38
N ASN A 461 -7.46 23.61 -17.43
CA ASN A 461 -7.23 22.17 -17.63
C ASN A 461 -8.58 21.47 -17.51
N ILE A 462 -9.25 21.35 -18.66
CA ILE A 462 -10.50 20.64 -18.86
C ILE A 462 -10.21 19.16 -18.63
N ILE A 463 -10.99 18.49 -17.77
CA ILE A 463 -10.99 17.03 -17.68
C ILE A 463 -11.27 16.49 -19.08
N ALA A 464 -10.29 15.85 -19.72
CA ALA A 464 -10.46 15.28 -21.05
C ALA A 464 -11.52 14.17 -20.98
N LEU A 465 -12.72 14.43 -21.49
CA LEU A 465 -13.76 13.42 -21.61
C LEU A 465 -13.31 12.37 -22.63
N ASP A 466 -13.52 11.09 -22.32
CA ASP A 466 -13.39 10.02 -23.31
C ASP A 466 -14.50 10.20 -24.38
N SER A 467 -14.10 10.67 -25.55
CA SER A 467 -15.00 10.95 -26.68
C SER A 467 -15.66 9.68 -27.26
N SER A 468 -15.07 8.50 -27.02
CA SER A 468 -15.66 7.23 -27.44
C SER A 468 -16.94 6.90 -26.67
N LEU A 469 -17.03 7.28 -25.40
CA LEU A 469 -18.23 7.10 -24.57
C LEU A 469 -19.32 8.14 -24.86
N LEU A 470 -19.03 9.17 -25.66
CA LEU A 470 -19.93 10.27 -25.99
C LEU A 470 -20.70 10.10 -27.30
N ASN A 471 -20.30 9.17 -28.19
CA ASN A 471 -20.82 9.09 -29.58
C ASN A 471 -22.07 8.22 -29.79
N THR A 472 -22.71 7.73 -28.73
CA THR A 472 -23.95 6.96 -28.85
C THR A 472 -25.12 7.89 -29.16
N ASN A 473 -25.63 7.87 -30.39
CA ASN A 473 -26.80 8.64 -30.82
C ASN A 473 -28.08 8.11 -30.13
N PRO A 474 -28.74 8.90 -29.27
CA PRO A 474 -29.95 8.42 -28.62
C PRO A 474 -31.16 8.59 -29.55
N SER A 475 -31.99 7.55 -29.63
CA SER A 475 -33.24 7.48 -30.41
C SER A 475 -34.30 8.46 -29.87
N PRO A 476 -35.54 8.55 -30.39
CA PRO A 476 -36.63 9.33 -29.79
C PRO A 476 -36.92 9.05 -28.29
N GLN A 477 -36.40 7.94 -27.74
CA GLN A 477 -36.37 7.62 -26.29
C GLN A 477 -35.30 8.42 -25.50
N ALA A 478 -34.52 9.28 -26.17
CA ALA A 478 -33.42 10.08 -25.62
C ALA A 478 -33.84 10.96 -24.43
N GLN A 479 -35.04 11.57 -24.52
CA GLN A 479 -35.52 12.48 -23.48
C GLN A 479 -35.85 11.72 -22.19
N GLU A 480 -36.43 10.52 -22.29
CA GLU A 480 -36.74 9.69 -21.14
C GLU A 480 -35.47 9.11 -20.51
N ILE A 481 -34.52 8.64 -21.32
CA ILE A 481 -33.20 8.17 -20.87
C ILE A 481 -32.44 9.30 -20.15
N SER A 482 -32.41 10.50 -20.74
CA SER A 482 -31.78 11.66 -20.11
C SER A 482 -32.48 12.07 -18.82
N ALA A 483 -33.81 12.02 -18.76
CA ALA A 483 -34.55 12.35 -17.54
C ALA A 483 -34.29 11.35 -16.41
N ILE A 484 -34.19 10.05 -16.74
CA ILE A 484 -33.84 9.01 -15.76
C ILE A 484 -32.41 9.21 -15.25
N ALA A 485 -31.45 9.45 -16.16
CA ALA A 485 -30.07 9.74 -15.80
C ALA A 485 -29.99 10.97 -14.88
N SER A 486 -30.65 12.08 -15.24
CA SER A 486 -30.63 13.31 -14.45
C SER A 486 -31.24 13.17 -13.09
N GLN A 487 -32.32 12.40 -12.96
CA GLN A 487 -32.91 12.14 -11.65
C GLN A 487 -32.00 11.29 -10.78
N LEU A 488 -31.40 10.23 -11.32
CA LEU A 488 -30.45 9.39 -10.59
C LEU A 488 -29.21 10.17 -10.17
N PHE A 489 -28.65 10.98 -11.07
CA PHE A 489 -27.53 11.85 -10.80
C PHE A 489 -27.85 12.85 -9.69
N TYR A 490 -28.99 13.53 -9.77
CA TYR A 490 -29.40 14.49 -8.75
C TYR A 490 -29.50 13.85 -7.37
N VAL A 491 -30.22 12.73 -7.24
CA VAL A 491 -30.42 12.04 -5.95
C VAL A 491 -29.09 11.57 -5.38
N TYR A 492 -28.28 10.85 -6.17
CA TYR A 492 -26.98 10.36 -5.74
C TYR A 492 -26.06 11.49 -5.29
N ARG A 493 -26.02 12.58 -6.05
CA ARG A 493 -25.20 13.75 -5.74
C ARG A 493 -25.61 14.41 -4.42
N GLN A 494 -26.91 14.58 -4.15
CA GLN A 494 -27.35 15.19 -2.89
C GLN A 494 -26.96 14.31 -1.70
N GLU A 495 -27.27 13.01 -1.73
CA GLU A 495 -26.92 12.10 -0.65
C GLU A 495 -25.40 11.99 -0.45
N MET A 496 -24.62 11.95 -1.54
CA MET A 496 -23.15 11.97 -1.46
C MET A 496 -22.66 13.24 -0.75
N LEU A 497 -23.17 14.41 -1.12
CA LEU A 497 -22.80 15.68 -0.47
C LEU A 497 -23.22 15.73 1.00
N GLU A 498 -24.37 15.16 1.36
CA GLU A 498 -24.79 15.04 2.76
C GLU A 498 -23.82 14.19 3.58
N ILE A 499 -23.40 13.03 3.05
CA ILE A 499 -22.40 12.17 3.70
C ILE A 499 -21.08 12.95 3.84
N LEU A 500 -20.61 13.59 2.76
CA LEU A 500 -19.35 14.35 2.80
C LEU A 500 -19.38 15.45 3.86
N ASN A 501 -20.47 16.23 3.92
CA ASN A 501 -20.63 17.29 4.92
C ASN A 501 -20.70 16.74 6.35
N LEU A 502 -21.44 15.64 6.56
CA LEU A 502 -21.61 15.02 7.89
C LEU A 502 -20.27 14.58 8.49
N TYR A 503 -19.34 14.09 7.64
CA TYR A 503 -18.03 13.59 8.06
C TYR A 503 -16.87 14.54 7.80
N GLY A 504 -17.14 15.81 7.45
CA GLY A 504 -16.12 16.82 7.21
C GLY A 504 -15.17 16.49 6.06
N LEU A 505 -15.69 15.84 5.01
CA LEU A 505 -14.93 15.44 3.83
C LEU A 505 -15.08 16.43 2.70
N SER A 506 -13.96 16.70 2.02
CA SER A 506 -13.89 17.62 0.88
C SER A 506 -14.36 16.99 -0.43
N HIS A 507 -14.16 15.68 -0.61
CA HIS A 507 -14.38 15.02 -1.90
C HIS A 507 -14.76 13.54 -1.78
N GLU A 508 -15.43 13.02 -2.81
CA GLU A 508 -15.85 11.61 -2.84
C GLU A 508 -14.66 10.63 -2.82
N SER A 509 -13.52 11.00 -3.39
CA SER A 509 -12.32 10.15 -3.43
C SER A 509 -11.78 9.85 -2.03
N ASP A 510 -11.88 10.82 -1.11
CA ASP A 510 -11.54 10.64 0.29
C ASP A 510 -12.46 9.62 0.96
N LEU A 511 -13.76 9.69 0.65
CA LEU A 511 -14.76 8.75 1.17
C LEU A 511 -14.54 7.33 0.64
N TRP A 512 -14.27 7.18 -0.66
CA TRP A 512 -14.02 5.88 -1.30
C TRP A 512 -12.73 5.20 -0.82
N CYS A 513 -11.68 5.98 -0.51
CA CYS A 513 -10.41 5.45 -0.01
C CYS A 513 -10.37 5.29 1.52
N ARG A 514 -11.40 5.74 2.25
CA ARG A 514 -11.61 5.44 3.68
C ARG A 514 -12.07 3.99 3.84
N LYS A 515 -11.16 3.05 3.62
CA LYS A 515 -11.37 1.66 4.01
C LYS A 515 -11.16 1.52 5.52
N SER A 516 -12.03 0.78 6.19
CA SER A 516 -11.82 0.29 7.55
C SER A 516 -10.47 -0.43 7.60
N THR A 517 -9.44 0.26 8.09
CA THR A 517 -8.18 -0.38 8.41
C THR A 517 -8.44 -1.15 9.70
N ASN A 518 -8.18 -2.46 9.70
CA ASN A 518 -8.27 -3.34 10.89
C ASN A 518 -7.20 -2.96 11.95
N THR A 519 -7.23 -1.72 12.41
CA THR A 519 -6.41 -1.17 13.49
C THR A 519 -7.33 -0.31 14.35
N THR A 520 -7.87 -0.93 15.40
CA THR A 520 -8.30 -0.38 16.71
C THR A 520 -8.40 1.15 16.88
N GLY A 521 -9.05 1.85 15.96
CA GLY A 521 -9.15 3.31 16.00
C GLY A 521 -10.28 3.80 15.10
N GLY A 522 -11.41 4.13 15.73
CA GLY A 522 -12.43 5.03 15.20
C GLY A 522 -13.74 4.38 14.77
N GLU A 523 -14.67 4.20 15.70
CA GLU A 523 -16.09 3.86 15.41
C GLU A 523 -16.75 4.83 14.40
N LEU A 524 -16.24 6.06 14.28
CA LEU A 524 -16.67 7.06 13.29
C LEU A 524 -16.25 6.73 11.84
N GLU A 525 -15.10 6.08 11.62
CA GLU A 525 -14.61 5.72 10.28
C GLU A 525 -15.48 4.62 9.65
N ASP A 526 -15.94 3.67 10.46
CA ASP A 526 -16.82 2.57 10.02
C ASP A 526 -18.22 3.07 9.64
N THR A 527 -18.69 4.17 10.23
CA THR A 527 -20.05 4.69 9.99
C THR A 527 -20.15 5.41 8.64
N ALA A 528 -19.15 6.21 8.25
CA ALA A 528 -19.12 6.88 6.95
C ALA A 528 -19.10 5.88 5.78
N TYR A 529 -18.26 4.85 5.92
CA TYR A 529 -18.17 3.76 4.95
C TYR A 529 -19.49 2.98 4.83
N THR A 530 -20.13 2.69 5.97
CA THR A 530 -21.45 2.01 5.98
C THR A 530 -22.50 2.84 5.25
N GLN A 531 -22.52 4.16 5.41
CA GLN A 531 -23.44 5.04 4.69
C GLN A 531 -23.15 5.06 3.17
N LEU A 532 -21.89 5.07 2.76
CA LEU A 532 -21.50 4.92 1.36
C LEU A 532 -22.02 3.60 0.78
N GLU A 533 -21.82 2.48 1.48
CA GLU A 533 -22.29 1.16 1.04
C GLU A 533 -23.82 1.14 0.87
N GLN A 534 -24.56 1.70 1.83
CA GLN A 534 -26.01 1.82 1.73
C GLN A 534 -26.46 2.70 0.55
N LEU A 535 -25.80 3.84 0.33
CA LEU A 535 -26.07 4.72 -0.82
C LEU A 535 -25.85 3.98 -2.15
N VAL A 536 -24.76 3.23 -2.26
CA VAL A 536 -24.43 2.43 -3.45
C VAL A 536 -25.48 1.36 -3.69
N VAL A 537 -25.88 0.60 -2.67
CA VAL A 537 -26.91 -0.44 -2.78
C VAL A 537 -28.24 0.17 -3.23
N ARG A 538 -28.72 1.21 -2.54
CA ARG A 538 -29.99 1.88 -2.90
C ARG A 538 -29.98 2.42 -4.33
N THR A 539 -28.86 3.00 -4.76
CA THR A 539 -28.72 3.60 -6.09
C THR A 539 -28.69 2.51 -7.18
N ARG A 540 -28.02 1.39 -6.92
CA ARG A 540 -28.05 0.22 -7.80
C ARG A 540 -29.45 -0.36 -7.91
N ASP A 541 -30.13 -0.56 -6.78
CA ASP A 541 -31.50 -1.08 -6.77
C ASP A 541 -32.45 -0.15 -7.54
N ALA A 542 -32.37 1.16 -7.32
CA ALA A 542 -33.18 2.14 -8.04
C ALA A 542 -32.95 2.11 -9.55
N PHE A 543 -31.69 1.97 -9.99
CA PHE A 543 -31.34 1.83 -11.41
C PHE A 543 -31.95 0.55 -12.01
N PHE A 544 -31.69 -0.61 -11.42
CA PHE A 544 -32.17 -1.89 -11.97
C PHE A 544 -33.70 -2.02 -11.90
N LEU A 545 -34.33 -1.71 -10.75
CA LEU A 545 -35.79 -1.80 -10.59
C LEU A 545 -36.53 -0.90 -11.57
N ARG A 546 -36.09 0.35 -11.71
CA ARG A 546 -36.74 1.31 -12.58
C ARG A 546 -36.61 0.90 -14.04
N LEU A 547 -35.45 0.44 -14.47
CA LEU A 547 -35.22 0.07 -15.87
C LEU A 547 -35.92 -1.23 -16.24
N VAL A 548 -35.88 -2.25 -15.39
CA VAL A 548 -36.60 -3.50 -15.67
C VAL A 548 -38.13 -3.30 -15.67
N SER A 549 -38.66 -2.25 -15.04
CA SER A 549 -40.10 -1.94 -15.09
C SER A 549 -40.62 -1.61 -16.50
N PHE A 550 -39.74 -1.22 -17.43
CA PHE A 550 -40.05 -0.97 -18.83
C PHE A 550 -39.85 -2.20 -19.73
N CYS A 551 -39.53 -3.38 -19.16
CA CYS A 551 -39.29 -4.60 -19.90
C CYS A 551 -40.56 -5.05 -20.67
N PRO A 552 -40.49 -5.22 -22.00
CA PRO A 552 -41.63 -5.71 -22.79
C PRO A 552 -41.86 -7.23 -22.65
N ASN A 553 -40.88 -8.01 -22.18
CA ASN A 553 -40.83 -9.48 -22.25
C ASN A 553 -41.30 -10.23 -20.98
N ASN A 554 -42.26 -9.66 -20.24
CA ASN A 554 -42.87 -10.21 -19.00
C ASN A 554 -41.94 -10.21 -17.76
N ARG A 555 -42.51 -9.88 -16.59
CA ARG A 555 -41.78 -9.62 -15.32
C ARG A 555 -41.08 -10.84 -14.70
N ASP A 556 -41.33 -12.03 -15.22
CA ASP A 556 -40.77 -13.28 -14.68
C ASP A 556 -39.34 -13.56 -15.16
N THR A 557 -38.93 -13.03 -16.31
CA THR A 557 -37.59 -13.25 -16.89
C THR A 557 -36.59 -12.15 -16.58
N CYS A 558 -37.05 -10.90 -16.47
CA CYS A 558 -36.24 -9.77 -16.04
C CYS A 558 -36.84 -9.20 -14.75
N ASN A 559 -36.10 -9.27 -13.66
CA ASN A 559 -36.42 -8.67 -12.37
C ASN A 559 -35.17 -8.07 -11.72
N ALA A 560 -35.33 -7.39 -10.57
CA ALA A 560 -34.24 -6.72 -9.88
C ALA A 560 -33.07 -7.63 -9.44
N ASN A 561 -33.31 -8.93 -9.30
CA ASN A 561 -32.30 -9.92 -8.92
C ASN A 561 -31.65 -10.59 -10.14
N THR A 562 -32.09 -10.25 -11.35
CA THR A 562 -31.54 -10.81 -12.58
C THR A 562 -30.19 -10.14 -12.84
N ALA A 563 -29.12 -10.94 -12.87
CA ALA A 563 -27.79 -10.45 -13.21
C ALA A 563 -27.83 -9.76 -14.59
N PHE A 564 -27.05 -8.70 -14.76
CA PHE A 564 -27.08 -7.85 -15.95
C PHE A 564 -26.86 -8.65 -17.25
N GLU A 565 -25.96 -9.64 -17.22
CA GLU A 565 -25.67 -10.53 -18.34
C GLU A 565 -26.85 -11.44 -18.73
N ASN A 566 -27.77 -11.67 -17.80
CA ASN A 566 -28.96 -12.51 -17.98
C ASN A 566 -30.22 -11.70 -18.32
N LEU A 567 -30.15 -10.36 -18.35
CA LEU A 567 -31.25 -9.53 -18.80
C LEU A 567 -31.54 -9.74 -20.29
N CYS A 568 -32.79 -9.52 -20.72
CA CYS A 568 -33.14 -9.55 -22.13
C CYS A 568 -32.41 -8.43 -22.91
N PRO A 569 -32.16 -8.58 -24.22
CA PRO A 569 -31.40 -7.62 -25.02
C PRO A 569 -31.90 -6.18 -24.93
N GLU A 570 -33.22 -5.98 -24.90
CA GLU A 570 -33.85 -4.66 -24.81
C GLU A 570 -33.57 -4.00 -23.45
N CYS A 571 -33.60 -4.76 -22.36
CA CYS A 571 -33.23 -4.26 -21.04
C CYS A 571 -31.75 -3.91 -21.00
N GLN A 572 -30.86 -4.76 -21.52
CA GLN A 572 -29.43 -4.46 -21.57
C GLN A 572 -29.14 -3.19 -22.35
N GLU A 573 -29.79 -3.00 -23.51
CA GLU A 573 -29.65 -1.78 -24.32
C GLU A 573 -30.08 -0.53 -23.56
N MET A 574 -31.20 -0.58 -22.83
CA MET A 574 -31.67 0.56 -22.05
C MET A 574 -30.73 0.87 -20.87
N HIS A 575 -30.22 -0.15 -20.17
CA HIS A 575 -29.22 0.04 -19.10
C HIS A 575 -27.91 0.63 -19.65
N ASN A 576 -27.46 0.18 -20.82
CA ASN A 576 -26.28 0.70 -21.51
C ASN A 576 -26.47 2.18 -21.89
N ALA A 577 -27.63 2.54 -22.42
CA ALA A 577 -27.94 3.92 -22.81
C ALA A 577 -28.03 4.86 -21.60
N VAL A 578 -28.65 4.43 -20.51
CA VAL A 578 -28.72 5.25 -19.27
C VAL A 578 -27.35 5.35 -18.61
N ALA A 579 -26.54 4.29 -18.59
CA ALA A 579 -25.17 4.35 -18.08
C ALA A 579 -24.29 5.34 -18.88
N ALA A 580 -24.42 5.36 -20.21
CA ALA A 580 -23.74 6.33 -21.06
C ALA A 580 -24.24 7.76 -20.83
N ALA A 581 -25.55 7.95 -20.67
CA ALA A 581 -26.14 9.26 -20.34
C ALA A 581 -25.66 9.77 -18.97
N LEU A 582 -25.58 8.90 -17.95
CA LEU A 582 -25.02 9.22 -16.64
C LEU A 582 -23.55 9.63 -16.73
N TYR A 583 -22.74 8.90 -17.51
CA TYR A 583 -21.36 9.27 -17.75
C TYR A 583 -21.25 10.66 -18.39
N ARG A 584 -22.03 10.93 -19.44
CA ARG A 584 -22.08 12.26 -20.06
C ARG A 584 -22.50 13.32 -19.05
N GLU A 585 -23.54 13.09 -18.27
CA GLU A 585 -24.05 14.06 -17.31
C GLU A 585 -23.05 14.39 -16.21
N CYS A 586 -22.42 13.38 -15.59
CA CYS A 586 -21.42 13.58 -14.54
C CYS A 586 -20.19 14.35 -15.04
N TYR A 587 -19.79 14.16 -16.30
CA TYR A 587 -18.55 14.72 -16.85
C TYR A 587 -18.78 16.00 -17.71
N SER A 588 -20.02 16.27 -18.15
CA SER A 588 -20.36 17.45 -18.97
C SER A 588 -20.61 18.74 -18.17
N GLY A 589 -20.99 18.63 -16.89
CA GLY A 589 -21.39 19.76 -16.02
C GLY A 589 -20.25 20.66 -15.50
N GLN A 590 -19.08 20.66 -16.14
CA GLN A 590 -17.83 21.24 -15.62
C GLN A 590 -17.68 22.76 -15.84
N ASN A 591 -18.57 23.39 -16.59
CA ASN A 591 -18.50 24.83 -16.86
C ASN A 591 -19.21 25.63 -15.74
N GLY A 592 -18.49 25.97 -14.67
CA GLY A 592 -18.84 27.09 -13.79
C GLY A 592 -19.41 26.79 -12.40
N SER A 593 -19.37 25.54 -11.91
CA SER A 593 -19.70 25.23 -10.51
C SER A 593 -18.49 25.40 -9.60
N GLU A 594 -18.63 26.13 -8.48
CA GLU A 594 -17.58 26.26 -7.44
C GLU A 594 -17.29 24.93 -6.70
N ARG A 595 -18.22 23.96 -6.74
CA ARG A 595 -18.06 22.67 -6.05
C ARG A 595 -17.52 21.59 -6.98
N ALA A 596 -16.66 20.73 -6.42
CA ALA A 596 -16.05 19.61 -7.10
C ALA A 596 -17.09 18.62 -7.69
N PRO A 597 -16.81 18.02 -8.86
CA PRO A 597 -17.72 17.10 -9.54
C PRO A 597 -17.83 15.76 -8.79
N ILE A 598 -19.02 15.13 -8.84
CA ILE A 598 -19.23 13.75 -8.38
C ILE A 598 -19.20 12.84 -9.60
N LEU A 599 -18.15 12.05 -9.73
CA LEU A 599 -17.81 11.23 -10.89
C LEU A 599 -17.95 9.72 -10.64
N SER A 600 -18.17 9.28 -9.40
CA SER A 600 -18.28 7.84 -9.07
C SER A 600 -19.51 7.15 -9.65
N LEU A 601 -20.61 7.88 -9.88
CA LEU A 601 -21.92 7.31 -10.17
C LEU A 601 -21.94 6.38 -11.41
N PRO A 602 -21.40 6.76 -12.57
CA PRO A 602 -21.40 5.89 -13.75
C PRO A 602 -20.65 4.56 -13.49
N TRP A 603 -19.64 4.59 -12.64
CA TRP A 603 -18.84 3.42 -12.28
C TRP A 603 -19.56 2.44 -11.35
N LEU A 604 -20.70 2.83 -10.75
CA LEU A 604 -21.58 1.86 -10.08
C LEU A 604 -22.21 0.87 -11.09
N PHE A 605 -22.26 1.25 -12.36
CA PHE A 605 -22.87 0.50 -13.47
C PHE A 605 -21.82 0.08 -14.51
N THR A 606 -20.59 -0.18 -14.05
CA THR A 606 -19.44 -0.39 -14.93
C THR A 606 -19.66 -1.46 -16.01
N THR A 607 -20.34 -2.56 -15.71
CA THR A 607 -20.63 -3.61 -16.71
C THR A 607 -21.44 -3.07 -17.90
N ALA A 608 -22.47 -2.26 -17.63
CA ALA A 608 -23.28 -1.65 -18.68
C ALA A 608 -22.47 -0.58 -19.45
N LEU A 609 -21.75 0.28 -18.72
CA LEU A 609 -20.92 1.34 -19.32
C LEU A 609 -19.85 0.78 -20.28
N LEU A 610 -19.20 -0.32 -19.90
CA LEU A 610 -18.17 -0.95 -20.72
C LEU A 610 -18.73 -1.71 -21.93
N GLN A 611 -19.93 -2.30 -21.82
CA GLN A 611 -20.59 -2.87 -22.98
C GLN A 611 -20.89 -1.82 -24.04
N THR A 612 -21.29 -0.60 -23.63
CA THR A 612 -21.46 0.52 -24.56
C THR A 612 -20.16 0.80 -25.31
N ARG A 613 -19.02 0.83 -24.61
CA ARG A 613 -17.69 1.02 -25.23
C ARG A 613 -17.31 -0.10 -26.22
N GLN A 614 -17.65 -1.35 -25.92
CA GLN A 614 -17.35 -2.48 -26.80
C GLN A 614 -18.18 -2.48 -28.08
N ARG A 615 -19.39 -1.89 -28.06
CA ARG A 615 -20.26 -1.77 -29.25
C ARG A 615 -19.75 -0.74 -30.28
N ASP A 616 -18.93 0.22 -29.85
CA ASP A 616 -18.25 1.21 -30.71
C ASP A 616 -16.89 0.74 -31.27
N LEU A 617 -16.55 -0.55 -31.15
CA LEU A 617 -15.57 -1.20 -32.03
C LEU A 617 -16.33 -1.80 -33.22
N PRO A 618 -16.54 -1.06 -34.33
CA PRO A 618 -17.13 -1.66 -35.50
C PRO A 618 -16.23 -2.81 -35.96
N SER A 619 -16.80 -4.00 -35.98
CA SER A 619 -16.46 -5.03 -36.95
C SER A 619 -16.80 -4.51 -38.34
N THR A 620 -16.02 -3.57 -38.87
CA THR A 620 -15.94 -3.28 -40.31
C THR A 620 -14.92 -4.21 -40.93
N GLN A 621 -15.24 -5.50 -40.98
CA GLN A 621 -14.92 -6.28 -42.16
C GLN A 621 -15.93 -5.89 -43.24
N GLY A 622 -15.45 -5.20 -44.27
CA GLY A 622 -16.19 -4.99 -45.52
C GLY A 622 -16.20 -3.55 -45.98
N LEU A 623 -15.33 -3.26 -46.95
CA LEU A 623 -15.27 -2.06 -47.80
C LEU A 623 -14.63 -0.79 -47.18
N LEU A 624 -13.37 -0.92 -46.79
CA LEU A 624 -12.37 0.10 -47.11
C LEU A 624 -11.51 -0.43 -48.26
N SER A 625 -11.77 0.14 -49.43
CA SER A 625 -11.04 0.00 -50.68
C SER A 625 -9.54 0.26 -50.48
N VAL A 626 -8.70 -0.63 -51.01
CA VAL A 626 -7.60 -0.43 -52.00
C VAL A 626 -6.65 0.79 -51.87
N ALA A 627 -6.78 1.68 -50.89
CA ALA A 627 -5.91 2.83 -50.65
C ALA A 627 -5.17 2.78 -49.29
N MET A 628 -5.54 1.90 -48.35
CA MET A 628 -4.76 1.68 -47.11
C MET A 628 -4.00 0.34 -47.08
N ALA A 629 -4.35 -0.62 -47.93
CA ALA A 629 -3.55 -1.85 -48.11
C ALA A 629 -2.32 -1.64 -49.02
N ALA A 630 -2.26 -0.53 -49.76
CA ALA A 630 -1.06 -0.09 -50.48
C ALA A 630 -0.12 0.75 -49.60
N ALA A 631 -0.60 1.34 -48.50
CA ALA A 631 0.22 2.16 -47.59
C ALA A 631 1.00 1.33 -46.55
N ILE A 632 0.66 0.05 -46.35
CA ILE A 632 1.31 -0.83 -45.37
C ILE A 632 2.34 -1.78 -46.03
N ASN A 633 2.42 -1.83 -47.35
CA ASN A 633 3.44 -2.63 -48.06
C ASN A 633 4.47 -1.80 -48.85
N ASP A 634 4.22 -0.50 -49.07
CA ASP A 634 5.22 0.42 -49.65
C ASP A 634 6.07 1.16 -48.61
N LEU A 635 5.80 0.99 -47.30
CA LEU A 635 6.68 1.50 -46.23
C LEU A 635 7.83 0.56 -45.86
N VAL A 636 7.99 -0.56 -46.57
CA VAL A 636 9.07 -1.54 -46.37
C VAL A 636 10.18 -1.42 -47.43
N THR A 637 10.01 -0.66 -48.51
CA THR A 637 11.05 -0.58 -49.55
C THR A 637 11.09 0.76 -50.27
N HIS A 638 11.52 1.84 -49.60
CA HIS A 638 12.26 2.99 -50.18
C HIS A 638 12.15 4.21 -49.27
N HIS A 639 13.14 4.41 -48.38
CA HIS A 639 13.84 5.68 -48.15
C HIS A 639 15.14 5.40 -47.40
N LEU A 640 16.10 4.84 -48.13
CA LEU A 640 17.50 5.21 -47.98
C LEU A 640 17.67 6.60 -48.60
N LEU A 641 18.52 7.43 -47.97
CA LEU A 641 18.95 8.81 -48.31
C LEU A 641 18.04 9.90 -47.67
N GLN A 642 18.48 10.74 -46.75
CA GLN A 642 19.82 11.19 -46.35
C GLN A 642 19.86 11.41 -44.83
N LEU A 643 20.69 10.63 -44.13
CA LEU A 643 21.21 11.03 -42.83
C LEU A 643 22.28 12.09 -43.07
N GLY A 644 21.97 13.34 -42.72
CA GLY A 644 22.99 14.32 -42.34
C GLY A 644 23.64 13.81 -41.06
N GLY A 645 24.91 13.44 -41.17
CA GLY A 645 25.66 12.80 -40.09
C GLY A 645 25.79 13.67 -38.84
N LEU A 646 25.43 13.09 -37.71
CA LEU A 646 26.02 13.39 -36.42
C LEU A 646 26.55 12.07 -35.85
N THR A 647 27.78 11.74 -36.25
CA THR A 647 28.57 10.67 -35.64
C THR A 647 29.07 11.20 -34.30
N VAL A 648 28.46 10.80 -33.19
CA VAL A 648 29.09 10.96 -31.88
C VAL A 648 30.21 9.93 -31.81
N THR A 649 31.45 10.39 -31.96
CA THR A 649 32.63 9.53 -31.91
C THR A 649 33.02 9.38 -30.44
N LEU A 650 32.60 8.30 -29.79
CA LEU A 650 33.13 7.93 -28.47
C LEU A 650 34.54 7.36 -28.68
N HIS A 651 35.55 8.11 -28.28
CA HIS A 651 36.94 7.66 -28.31
C HIS A 651 37.16 6.60 -27.24
N THR A 652 37.04 5.34 -27.62
CA THR A 652 37.72 4.27 -26.91
C THR A 652 39.19 4.28 -27.35
N SER A 653 40.11 4.02 -26.42
CA SER A 653 41.56 3.98 -26.67
C SER A 653 41.98 2.92 -27.70
N ASN A 654 41.05 2.09 -28.18
CA ASN A 654 41.26 1.11 -29.24
C ASN A 654 40.17 1.25 -30.30
N HIS A 655 40.51 1.90 -31.42
CA HIS A 655 39.70 2.13 -32.62
C HIS A 655 38.86 0.91 -33.08
N ARG A 656 37.65 0.77 -32.54
CA ARG A 656 36.56 -0.01 -33.14
C ARG A 656 35.30 0.84 -33.16
N GLN A 657 34.73 1.03 -34.34
CA GLN A 657 33.37 1.53 -34.52
C GLN A 657 32.39 0.42 -34.15
N VAL A 658 31.49 0.71 -33.21
CA VAL A 658 30.36 -0.15 -32.85
C VAL A 658 29.10 0.54 -33.36
N GLU A 659 28.28 -0.14 -34.16
CA GLU A 659 26.95 0.35 -34.54
C GLU A 659 26.03 0.25 -33.32
N ALA A 660 25.61 1.40 -32.78
CA ALA A 660 25.13 1.56 -31.42
C ALA A 660 23.82 2.34 -31.35
N SER A 661 22.73 1.84 -31.96
CA SER A 661 21.43 2.54 -31.92
C SER A 661 20.79 2.54 -30.53
N VAL A 662 20.89 1.45 -29.77
CA VAL A 662 20.35 1.35 -28.39
C VAL A 662 21.20 2.16 -27.40
N HIS A 663 22.50 2.33 -27.67
CA HIS A 663 23.43 3.03 -26.77
C HIS A 663 23.17 4.54 -26.77
N TRP A 664 22.72 5.10 -27.90
CA TRP A 664 22.51 6.54 -28.02
C TRP A 664 21.32 7.03 -27.17
N THR A 665 20.17 6.36 -27.24
CA THR A 665 18.99 6.66 -26.42
C THR A 665 19.31 6.61 -24.92
N VAL A 666 20.10 5.61 -24.51
CA VAL A 666 20.60 5.44 -23.13
C VAL A 666 21.52 6.60 -22.72
N CYS A 667 22.48 6.98 -23.55
CA CYS A 667 23.42 8.07 -23.27
C CYS A 667 22.71 9.43 -23.15
N VAL A 668 21.82 9.73 -24.09
CA VAL A 668 21.03 10.96 -24.11
C VAL A 668 20.16 11.06 -22.87
N PHE A 669 19.46 9.97 -22.52
CA PHE A 669 18.66 9.91 -21.31
C PHE A 669 19.47 10.24 -20.05
N VAL A 670 20.63 9.58 -19.92
CA VAL A 670 21.53 9.82 -18.79
C VAL A 670 21.97 11.26 -18.74
N GLU A 671 22.28 11.90 -19.87
CA GLU A 671 22.74 13.29 -19.92
C GLU A 671 21.63 14.26 -19.46
N ILE A 672 20.37 14.05 -19.87
CA ILE A 672 19.22 14.82 -19.37
C ILE A 672 19.14 14.70 -17.86
N LEU A 673 19.18 13.46 -17.37
CA LEU A 673 19.03 13.19 -15.95
C LEU A 673 20.22 13.74 -15.16
N HIS A 674 21.43 13.62 -15.70
CA HIS A 674 22.64 14.21 -15.17
C HIS A 674 22.49 15.71 -15.05
N TYR A 675 22.07 16.39 -16.12
CA TYR A 675 21.85 17.83 -16.12
C TYR A 675 20.83 18.25 -15.05
N CYS A 676 19.68 17.55 -14.97
CA CYS A 676 18.67 17.80 -13.94
C CYS A 676 19.23 17.64 -12.52
N LEU A 677 20.09 16.64 -12.27
CA LEU A 677 20.63 16.32 -10.96
C LEU A 677 21.92 17.08 -10.61
N LYS A 678 22.70 17.55 -11.60
CA LYS A 678 23.94 18.32 -11.43
C LYS A 678 23.69 19.64 -10.71
N SER A 679 22.47 20.19 -10.86
CA SER A 679 21.97 21.30 -10.04
C SER A 679 22.08 21.07 -8.51
N LYS A 680 22.26 19.80 -8.08
CA LYS A 680 22.34 19.37 -6.67
C LYS A 680 23.72 18.84 -6.22
N SER A 681 24.78 18.99 -7.02
CA SER A 681 26.18 18.61 -6.70
C SER A 681 26.35 17.15 -6.22
N PHE A 682 26.30 16.20 -7.17
CA PHE A 682 26.51 14.78 -6.90
C PHE A 682 27.86 14.27 -7.45
N THR A 683 28.82 13.93 -6.57
CA THR A 683 30.13 13.33 -6.88
C THR A 683 30.10 11.86 -7.29
N SER A 684 29.07 11.10 -6.91
CA SER A 684 28.94 9.65 -7.15
C SER A 684 28.32 9.29 -8.51
N TRP A 685 27.88 10.30 -9.28
CA TRP A 685 27.22 10.12 -10.59
C TRP A 685 28.02 9.26 -11.59
N PRO A 686 29.36 9.44 -11.76
CA PRO A 686 30.12 8.67 -12.74
C PRO A 686 30.09 7.15 -12.48
N MET A 687 30.06 6.73 -11.22
CA MET A 687 30.05 5.30 -10.86
C MET A 687 28.71 4.63 -11.13
N ILE A 688 27.59 5.33 -10.86
CA ILE A 688 26.25 4.83 -11.22
C ILE A 688 26.14 4.68 -12.73
N LEU A 689 26.62 5.68 -13.46
CA LEU A 689 26.59 5.67 -14.92
C LEU A 689 27.38 4.48 -15.48
N GLY A 690 28.60 4.24 -14.98
CA GLY A 690 29.39 3.08 -15.37
C GLY A 690 28.63 1.77 -15.16
N ARG A 691 27.99 1.58 -14.00
CA ARG A 691 27.19 0.36 -13.72
C ARG A 691 25.92 0.26 -14.55
N PHE A 692 25.28 1.38 -14.87
CA PHE A 692 24.09 1.42 -15.69
C PHE A 692 24.39 1.03 -17.14
N ILE A 693 25.48 1.58 -17.70
CA ILE A 693 25.98 1.19 -19.02
C ILE A 693 26.33 -0.31 -19.04
N CYS A 694 27.00 -0.83 -18.00
CA CYS A 694 27.29 -2.27 -17.89
C CYS A 694 26.02 -3.15 -17.91
N LYS A 695 24.96 -2.74 -17.20
CA LYS A 695 23.71 -3.52 -17.10
C LYS A 695 22.87 -3.47 -18.38
N THR A 696 22.99 -2.40 -19.16
CA THR A 696 22.17 -2.12 -20.35
C THR A 696 22.87 -2.47 -21.67
N ALA A 697 24.20 -2.61 -21.68
CA ALA A 697 24.98 -2.93 -22.88
C ALA A 697 24.93 -4.44 -23.23
N PRO A 698 25.01 -4.81 -24.53
CA PRO A 698 25.15 -6.21 -24.95
C PRO A 698 26.43 -6.86 -24.40
N VAL A 699 26.31 -8.10 -23.92
CA VAL A 699 27.33 -8.86 -23.15
C VAL A 699 28.68 -9.02 -23.87
N GLN A 700 28.77 -8.83 -25.18
CA GLN A 700 29.98 -9.08 -25.98
C GLN A 700 31.08 -8.00 -25.86
N GLU A 701 30.81 -6.87 -25.21
CA GLU A 701 31.78 -5.75 -25.11
C GLU A 701 32.16 -5.35 -23.67
N CYS A 702 31.63 -6.04 -22.66
CA CYS A 702 31.80 -5.67 -21.24
C CYS A 702 33.18 -5.93 -20.62
N ASN A 703 34.14 -6.50 -21.35
CA ASN A 703 35.46 -6.88 -20.82
C ASN A 703 36.46 -5.71 -20.67
N ALA A 704 36.03 -4.45 -20.81
CA ALA A 704 36.91 -3.28 -20.77
C ALA A 704 36.41 -2.14 -19.84
N ILE A 705 35.56 -2.44 -18.85
CA ILE A 705 34.82 -1.41 -18.09
C ILE A 705 35.49 -1.01 -16.75
N ASP A 706 36.71 -1.47 -16.46
CA ASP A 706 37.38 -1.12 -15.18
C ASP A 706 38.03 0.28 -15.16
N GLU A 707 38.16 1.00 -16.30
CA GLU A 707 38.91 2.28 -16.36
C GLU A 707 38.23 3.36 -17.23
N TRP A 708 36.95 3.65 -17.02
CA TRP A 708 36.35 4.88 -17.57
C TRP A 708 36.52 6.04 -16.58
N SER A 709 37.56 6.85 -16.75
CA SER A 709 37.58 8.22 -16.23
C SER A 709 36.78 9.09 -17.20
N LEU A 710 35.46 9.18 -17.00
CA LEU A 710 34.65 10.18 -17.69
C LEU A 710 35.03 11.57 -17.15
N VAL A 711 35.95 12.25 -17.85
CA VAL A 711 36.31 13.64 -17.59
C VAL A 711 35.32 14.51 -18.38
N PHE A 712 34.35 15.10 -17.69
CA PHE A 712 33.43 16.08 -18.28
C PHE A 712 33.95 17.49 -17.96
N ASP A 713 34.34 18.23 -18.99
CA ASP A 713 34.98 19.54 -18.85
C ASP A 713 33.99 20.70 -19.10
N SER A 714 33.83 21.55 -18.08
CA SER A 714 33.25 22.92 -18.08
C SER A 714 31.75 23.15 -18.34
N ALA A 715 31.27 24.29 -17.82
CA ALA A 715 29.87 24.73 -17.70
C ALA A 715 29.28 25.42 -18.94
N GLU A 716 30.04 25.52 -20.05
CA GLU A 716 29.60 26.19 -21.28
C GLU A 716 28.84 25.28 -22.26
N GLN A 717 28.75 23.97 -22.00
CA GLN A 717 28.03 23.03 -22.88
C GLN A 717 26.56 22.83 -22.51
N ASP A 718 26.13 23.27 -21.32
CA ASP A 718 24.80 22.99 -20.76
C ASP A 718 23.64 23.53 -21.65
N ASP A 719 23.83 24.67 -22.34
CA ASP A 719 22.84 25.25 -23.27
C ASP A 719 22.74 24.51 -24.62
N LEU A 720 23.86 23.95 -25.09
CA LEU A 720 23.91 23.21 -26.36
C LEU A 720 23.27 21.82 -26.21
N TYR A 721 23.45 21.18 -25.06
CA TYR A 721 22.78 19.92 -24.72
C TYR A 721 21.27 20.13 -24.60
N ALA A 722 20.82 21.14 -23.86
CA ALA A 722 19.40 21.47 -23.75
C ALA A 722 18.76 21.72 -25.13
N ALA A 723 19.43 22.44 -26.03
CA ALA A 723 18.96 22.68 -27.40
C ALA A 723 18.91 21.41 -28.27
N THR A 724 19.88 20.51 -28.11
CA THR A 724 19.95 19.23 -28.85
C THR A 724 18.89 18.23 -28.36
N LEU A 725 18.54 18.29 -27.08
CA LEU A 725 17.49 17.46 -26.47
C LEU A 725 16.08 17.87 -26.90
N ILE A 726 15.87 19.18 -27.12
CA ILE A 726 14.61 19.75 -27.60
C ILE A 726 14.31 19.33 -29.05
N SER A 727 15.31 18.98 -29.84
CA SER A 727 15.16 18.66 -31.27
C SER A 727 15.02 17.17 -31.60
N MET A 728 15.01 16.27 -30.61
CA MET A 728 14.89 14.83 -30.82
C MET A 728 13.43 14.37 -30.93
N GLU A 729 13.16 13.49 -31.91
CA GLU A 729 11.89 12.76 -32.09
C GLU A 729 12.05 11.32 -31.58
N TRP A 730 11.13 10.85 -30.74
CA TRP A 730 11.11 9.51 -30.13
C TRP A 730 9.77 8.83 -30.40
N THR A 731 9.70 7.52 -30.15
CA THR A 731 8.55 6.66 -30.49
C THR A 731 7.91 6.02 -29.26
N GLU A 732 6.66 5.53 -29.38
CA GLU A 732 5.92 4.82 -28.30
C GLU A 732 6.69 3.63 -27.69
N ASN A 733 7.57 2.96 -28.45
CA ASN A 733 8.40 1.87 -27.93
C ASN A 733 9.57 2.35 -27.05
N ASP A 734 9.98 3.62 -27.20
CA ASP A 734 11.04 4.23 -26.41
C ASP A 734 10.55 4.58 -25.00
N ASP A 735 9.26 4.89 -24.81
CA ASP A 735 8.67 5.25 -23.51
C ASP A 735 8.71 4.13 -22.46
N GLU A 736 8.36 2.89 -22.84
CA GLU A 736 8.48 1.73 -21.96
C GLU A 736 9.95 1.44 -21.60
N LEU A 737 10.84 1.64 -22.56
CA LEU A 737 12.27 1.46 -22.41
C LEU A 737 12.87 2.52 -21.47
N MET A 738 12.45 3.77 -21.60
CA MET A 738 12.80 4.89 -20.74
C MET A 738 12.36 4.66 -19.29
N HIS A 739 11.11 4.23 -19.09
CA HIS A 739 10.64 3.82 -17.77
C HIS A 739 11.53 2.70 -17.19
N SER A 740 11.84 1.67 -17.99
CA SER A 740 12.74 0.59 -17.60
C SER A 740 14.12 1.10 -17.18
N TYR A 741 14.69 2.07 -17.88
CA TYR A 741 15.97 2.69 -17.54
C TYR A 741 15.96 3.46 -16.23
N PHE A 742 14.91 4.24 -15.96
CA PHE A 742 14.73 4.88 -14.65
C PHE A 742 14.65 3.88 -13.51
N ILE A 743 13.92 2.78 -13.72
CA ILE A 743 13.85 1.70 -12.74
C ILE A 743 15.21 1.08 -12.51
N GLN A 744 15.97 0.78 -13.57
CA GLN A 744 17.30 0.20 -13.47
C GLN A 744 18.30 1.14 -12.78
N LEU A 745 18.25 2.44 -13.06
CA LEU A 745 19.04 3.45 -12.35
C LEU A 745 18.69 3.47 -10.86
N LEU A 746 17.41 3.45 -10.51
CA LEU A 746 16.97 3.36 -9.12
C LEU A 746 17.44 2.07 -8.45
N GLU A 747 17.39 0.94 -9.14
CA GLU A 747 17.92 -0.33 -8.64
C GLU A 747 19.42 -0.25 -8.39
N ILE A 748 20.19 0.35 -9.29
CA ILE A 748 21.63 0.58 -9.08
C ILE A 748 21.88 1.49 -7.88
N CYS A 749 21.15 2.60 -7.76
CA CYS A 749 21.24 3.49 -6.60
C CYS A 749 20.89 2.77 -5.30
N PHE A 750 19.87 1.91 -5.30
CA PHE A 750 19.52 1.10 -4.14
C PHE A 750 20.62 0.10 -3.81
N ASP A 751 21.11 -0.66 -4.80
CA ASP A 751 22.17 -1.67 -4.64
C ASP A 751 23.45 -1.04 -4.06
N LEU A 752 23.87 0.10 -4.61
CA LEU A 752 25.04 0.85 -4.13
C LEU A 752 24.78 1.46 -2.74
N GLY A 753 23.58 2.00 -2.54
CA GLY A 753 23.16 2.56 -1.26
C GLY A 753 23.19 1.55 -0.12
N GLN A 754 22.90 0.26 -0.37
CA GLN A 754 22.96 -0.80 0.65
C GLN A 754 24.36 -0.99 1.21
N SER A 755 25.39 -0.79 0.39
CA SER A 755 26.79 -1.01 0.78
C SER A 755 27.36 0.10 1.67
N MET A 756 26.62 1.20 1.85
CA MET A 756 27.08 2.39 2.58
C MET A 756 26.31 2.60 3.88
N THR A 757 27.05 2.89 4.95
CA THR A 757 26.50 3.11 6.30
C THR A 757 26.44 4.59 6.71
N ASP A 758 26.84 5.51 5.82
CA ASP A 758 26.92 6.94 6.12
C ASP A 758 25.56 7.66 5.92
N ASP A 759 25.29 8.64 6.77
CA ASP A 759 24.14 9.53 6.75
C ASP A 759 24.10 10.40 5.48
N ASN A 760 25.24 10.60 4.83
CA ASN A 760 25.40 11.33 3.57
C ASN A 760 25.30 10.46 2.32
N ASN A 761 24.74 9.23 2.44
CA ASN A 761 24.59 8.28 1.34
C ASN A 761 24.05 8.95 0.07
N GLU A 762 24.97 9.20 -0.85
CA GLU A 762 24.72 10.02 -2.02
C GLU A 762 23.80 9.30 -3.00
N TYR A 763 23.95 7.97 -3.12
CA TYR A 763 23.09 7.09 -3.92
C TYR A 763 21.62 7.17 -3.48
N LEU A 764 21.37 7.18 -2.18
CA LEU A 764 20.01 7.29 -1.63
C LEU A 764 19.41 8.69 -1.80
N ARG A 765 20.23 9.75 -1.82
CA ARG A 765 19.74 11.10 -2.14
C ARG A 765 19.39 11.20 -3.61
N MET A 766 20.24 10.67 -4.48
CA MET A 766 19.98 10.66 -5.92
C MET A 766 18.74 9.84 -6.28
N SER A 767 18.52 8.68 -5.66
CA SER A 767 17.29 7.91 -5.88
C SER A 767 16.04 8.68 -5.47
N GLU A 768 16.07 9.43 -4.37
CA GLU A 768 14.97 10.31 -3.98
C GLU A 768 14.69 11.39 -5.02
N GLU A 769 15.74 12.01 -5.57
CA GLU A 769 15.59 13.02 -6.62
C GLU A 769 15.01 12.44 -7.91
N ILE A 770 15.42 11.23 -8.29
CA ILE A 770 14.82 10.51 -9.42
C ILE A 770 13.34 10.21 -9.15
N ILE A 771 12.98 9.78 -7.95
CA ILE A 771 11.57 9.54 -7.58
C ILE A 771 10.75 10.84 -7.64
N LEU A 772 11.30 11.95 -7.14
CA LEU A 772 10.66 13.27 -7.23
C LEU A 772 10.46 13.71 -8.68
N LEU A 773 11.41 13.42 -9.57
CA LEU A 773 11.27 13.68 -11.01
C LEU A 773 10.15 12.84 -11.62
N LEU A 774 10.15 11.53 -11.36
CA LEU A 774 9.11 10.61 -11.85
C LEU A 774 7.72 10.99 -11.35
N GLN A 775 7.63 11.47 -10.11
CA GLN A 775 6.40 11.97 -9.53
C GLN A 775 5.84 13.18 -10.28
N ARG A 776 6.70 14.15 -10.64
CA ARG A 776 6.29 15.32 -11.44
C ARG A 776 5.69 14.89 -12.77
N VAL A 777 6.40 14.01 -13.48
CA VAL A 777 5.94 13.43 -14.75
C VAL A 777 4.59 12.72 -14.58
N ALA A 778 4.45 11.93 -13.51
CA ALA A 778 3.23 11.16 -13.26
C ALA A 778 2.00 12.02 -12.96
N ILE A 779 2.15 13.14 -12.24
CA ILE A 779 1.02 13.99 -11.80
C ILE A 779 0.63 15.01 -12.86
N ASP A 780 1.60 15.73 -13.42
CA ASP A 780 1.32 16.87 -14.30
C ASP A 780 0.68 16.47 -15.62
N GLU A 781 0.57 15.15 -15.89
CA GLU A 781 0.21 14.59 -17.20
C GLU A 781 1.01 15.24 -18.31
N THR A 782 2.17 15.83 -17.97
CA THR A 782 3.05 16.42 -18.93
C THR A 782 3.34 15.28 -19.87
N PRO A 783 2.97 15.39 -21.16
CA PRO A 783 3.53 14.48 -22.12
C PRO A 783 5.03 14.61 -21.89
N TRP A 784 5.70 13.47 -21.72
CA TRP A 784 7.13 13.46 -22.02
C TRP A 784 7.29 14.29 -23.28
N PRO A 785 8.12 15.35 -23.23
CA PRO A 785 8.05 16.48 -24.16
C PRO A 785 7.68 15.97 -25.54
N LYS A 786 6.48 16.37 -26.04
CA LYS A 786 5.57 15.85 -27.13
C LYS A 786 6.09 14.89 -28.22
N ASN A 787 7.37 14.70 -28.27
CA ASN A 787 8.18 13.84 -29.08
C ASN A 787 8.62 12.57 -28.33
N TRP A 788 8.07 12.24 -27.15
CA TRP A 788 8.50 11.06 -26.36
C TRP A 788 7.44 9.96 -26.19
N THR A 789 6.16 10.31 -26.18
CA THR A 789 5.06 9.36 -26.36
C THR A 789 4.96 8.96 -27.81
#